data_AF-A0AAV2AF51-F1
#
_entry.id   AF-A0AAV2AF51-F1
#
_cell.length_a   1.000
_cell.length_b   1.000
_cell.length_c   1.000
_cell.angle_alpha   90.00
_cell.angle_beta   90.00
_cell.angle_gamma   90.00
#
_symmetry.space_group_name_H-M   'P 1'
#
loop_
_entity.id
_entity.type
_entity.pdbx_description
1 polymer ?
#
loop_
_entity_poly.entity_id
_entity_poly.type
_entity_poly.pdbx_seq_one_letter_code
_entity_poly.pdbx_strand_id
1 'polypeptide(L)'
;MWQNDPNRLSFISVNSFYNLPDTQEDDVWQLRKPADGAEVIEMRPRTVVNNDDLSSLDSWTQTVMTSRSSLASSMVSIDSSGTGISSVLTTPGDSPLSTPQAKKKKLNLKPALKLNLDNITWTTTKQKRRRHKYKKNIQASSAKVRAVMKQSKTPQFRFRMILLTLFALIITLCSFTWHMYQQQLLQIAIGDKIRFHEGRRVLHLLKEDGTEIVTAMLGDGIPSDLNPYQCEIHSPQTPAKICEEWKYRAKLHINFSHSSNLSCYNVHWTSLSMETVLRDCIALKNAHWYGMGLQRGLQWPLRSTPGDQSHPLVTGDGVEEMFGGIIDRYWLSSDGVAVHVDSDVPLYVSIKKDHLCLESRRDKDFPYQTTHPIVLKYTICTGRNMRTLHKDMMLNYRSLVADISGKVFLMSPIWVASPREVLSQESIQAFANRIMEHTSKLPGFLLLDSRWQKQEGNLDFNDTNFPNPKEILKILHNKGFRVLLTIHPFVCLPSRIFEQASSERLFVSDKWKKVPLLTKWHNKLCGLLDFTNNMTSSWFLERLLKLKQKYDIDGFVFTGGQTTYLPRYYSFHTTSVNPDLFLIHYLSFSGKLNSILGSEVGFLSQNFPGFVRLTPRTVSWDSLSGLGSVIPEVLTLGILGYPLVNPGSVGGDGSGEIPSKELYLRWMELVVFLPIVQFTIAPGDYDKEVVDAVYKLFIIREEHVLPIYREALEQFSTTAAPLVRPLWWIAPNDVNAQMCGSQFLVGEEIMVAPILEEGRRTRDIYLPAGWWKDHLFGEVRRGGKWLHNYPVPLTKVAYFSVTTEPL
;
A
#
# COMPACT_ATOMS: atom_id res chain seq x y z
N MET A 1 33.32 -25.92 -3.91
CA MET A 1 33.67 -26.92 -2.88
C MET A 1 33.49 -26.25 -1.53
N TRP A 2 32.71 -26.87 -0.63
CA TRP A 2 32.30 -26.45 0.73
C TRP A 2 31.16 -25.41 0.78
N GLN A 3 29.88 -25.83 0.73
CA GLN A 3 28.99 -26.36 1.81
C GLN A 3 28.41 -25.24 2.68
N ASN A 4 27.15 -24.83 2.46
CA ASN A 4 25.87 -25.40 2.95
C ASN A 4 25.77 -25.43 4.48
N ASP A 5 25.12 -24.41 5.05
CA ASP A 5 24.63 -24.37 6.43
C ASP A 5 23.10 -24.12 6.40
N PRO A 6 22.26 -25.11 6.75
CA PRO A 6 20.80 -24.98 6.69
C PRO A 6 20.25 -24.67 8.09
N ASN A 7 20.30 -23.40 8.51
CA ASN A 7 19.55 -22.90 9.66
C ASN A 7 19.29 -21.39 9.53
N ARG A 8 18.46 -21.02 8.54
CA ARG A 8 17.74 -19.74 8.54
C ARG A 8 16.25 -20.00 8.42
N LEU A 9 15.55 -19.76 9.52
CA LEU A 9 14.10 -19.70 9.62
C LEU A 9 13.59 -18.60 8.68
N SER A 10 12.95 -19.01 7.58
CA SER A 10 12.25 -18.13 6.66
C SER A 10 10.81 -17.92 7.14
N PHE A 11 10.44 -16.64 7.23
CA PHE A 11 9.05 -16.21 7.38
C PHE A 11 8.25 -16.55 6.11
N ILE A 12 6.98 -16.82 6.34
CA ILE A 12 6.01 -17.50 5.47
C ILE A 12 5.91 -16.85 4.08
N SER A 13 6.45 -17.54 3.07
CA SER A 13 6.08 -17.34 1.67
C SER A 13 4.90 -18.27 1.34
N VAL A 14 3.77 -17.70 0.92
CA VAL A 14 2.62 -18.45 0.40
C VAL A 14 2.98 -18.95 -1.00
N ASN A 15 3.69 -20.08 -1.09
CA ASN A 15 4.00 -20.76 -2.35
C ASN A 15 4.28 -22.26 -2.16
N SER A 16 3.45 -22.96 -1.37
CA SER A 16 3.55 -24.42 -1.24
C SER A 16 2.18 -25.09 -1.12
N PHE A 17 1.44 -25.17 -2.21
CA PHE A 17 0.56 -26.30 -2.49
C PHE A 17 0.67 -26.61 -3.98
N TYR A 18 0.62 -27.90 -4.34
CA TYR A 18 0.90 -28.52 -5.64
C TYR A 18 2.35 -29.01 -5.83
N ASN A 19 2.69 -30.08 -5.11
CA ASN A 19 3.58 -31.10 -5.64
C ASN A 19 2.76 -32.02 -6.57
N LEU A 20 3.14 -32.05 -7.85
CA LEU A 20 2.76 -33.08 -8.82
C LEU A 20 3.54 -34.38 -8.53
N PRO A 21 2.93 -35.55 -8.70
CA PRO A 21 3.65 -36.73 -9.15
C PRO A 21 3.29 -37.06 -10.61
N ASP A 22 4.31 -37.48 -11.35
CA ASP A 22 4.30 -37.80 -12.77
C ASP A 22 4.16 -39.32 -12.99
N THR A 23 3.64 -39.72 -14.16
CA THR A 23 3.48 -41.08 -14.73
C THR A 23 2.39 -41.97 -14.10
N GLN A 24 1.48 -42.65 -14.84
CA GLN A 24 1.67 -43.49 -16.05
C GLN A 24 0.31 -43.74 -16.77
N GLU A 25 0.38 -44.05 -18.07
CA GLU A 25 -0.71 -44.40 -19.01
C GLU A 25 -1.53 -45.62 -18.60
N ASP A 26 -2.83 -45.63 -18.93
CA ASP A 26 -3.45 -46.71 -19.72
C ASP A 26 -4.88 -46.36 -20.18
N ASP A 27 -5.13 -46.65 -21.46
CA ASP A 27 -6.40 -46.61 -22.17
C ASP A 27 -7.50 -47.46 -21.50
N VAL A 28 -8.77 -47.16 -21.78
CA VAL A 28 -9.73 -48.01 -22.53
C VAL A 28 -11.16 -47.50 -22.25
N TRP A 29 -11.87 -47.16 -23.33
CA TRP A 29 -13.27 -47.51 -23.65
C TRP A 29 -14.00 -46.38 -24.39
N GLN A 30 -14.03 -46.56 -25.72
CA GLN A 30 -14.86 -45.84 -26.66
C GLN A 30 -16.32 -46.34 -26.66
N LEU A 31 -17.23 -45.38 -26.83
CA LEU A 31 -18.44 -45.34 -27.67
C LEU A 31 -19.38 -46.55 -27.77
N ARG A 32 -20.68 -46.31 -27.51
CA ARG A 32 -21.80 -46.84 -28.31
C ARG A 32 -23.08 -45.96 -28.22
N LYS A 33 -23.64 -45.67 -29.39
CA LYS A 33 -25.02 -45.23 -29.75
C LYS A 33 -25.27 -45.81 -31.16
N PRO A 34 -26.49 -45.85 -31.75
CA PRO A 34 -27.86 -45.62 -31.25
C PRO A 34 -28.90 -46.65 -31.83
N ALA A 35 -30.20 -46.27 -31.86
CA ALA A 35 -31.39 -46.84 -32.54
C ALA A 35 -32.30 -47.72 -31.66
N ASP A 36 -33.65 -47.71 -31.71
CA ASP A 36 -34.69 -46.93 -32.41
C ASP A 36 -36.05 -47.33 -31.79
N GLY A 37 -37.08 -46.46 -31.87
CA GLY A 37 -38.49 -46.89 -32.00
C GLY A 37 -39.48 -46.69 -30.82
N ALA A 38 -40.39 -45.70 -31.00
CA ALA A 38 -41.83 -45.58 -30.64
C ALA A 38 -42.33 -45.99 -29.22
N GLU A 39 -43.30 -45.37 -28.56
CA GLU A 39 -44.50 -44.64 -29.01
C GLU A 39 -45.14 -43.86 -27.81
N VAL A 40 -46.20 -43.12 -28.13
CA VAL A 40 -46.93 -42.03 -27.47
C VAL A 40 -47.76 -42.44 -26.23
N ILE A 41 -48.04 -41.49 -25.30
CA ILE A 41 -49.40 -41.13 -24.79
C ILE A 41 -49.35 -39.93 -23.81
N GLU A 42 -50.19 -38.94 -24.12
CA GLU A 42 -50.54 -37.73 -23.38
C GLU A 42 -51.31 -37.99 -22.07
N MET A 43 -51.25 -37.04 -21.11
CA MET A 43 -52.45 -36.60 -20.37
C MET A 43 -52.41 -35.10 -20.03
N ARG A 44 -53.31 -34.34 -20.68
CA ARG A 44 -54.14 -33.23 -20.14
C ARG A 44 -55.61 -33.66 -20.40
N PRO A 45 -56.70 -32.97 -19.97
CA PRO A 45 -56.86 -31.67 -19.28
C PRO A 45 -57.88 -31.73 -18.10
N ARG A 46 -58.18 -30.66 -17.35
CA ARG A 46 -59.34 -29.72 -17.47
C ARG A 46 -59.58 -29.11 -16.06
N THR A 47 -60.12 -27.92 -15.77
CA THR A 47 -60.76 -26.80 -16.50
C THR A 47 -61.00 -25.64 -15.51
N VAL A 48 -60.77 -24.40 -15.98
CA VAL A 48 -61.66 -23.20 -15.99
C VAL A 48 -62.42 -22.81 -14.71
N VAL A 49 -62.28 -21.54 -14.27
CA VAL A 49 -63.34 -20.50 -14.21
C VAL A 49 -62.70 -19.10 -14.10
N ASN A 50 -63.11 -18.19 -15.00
CA ASN A 50 -62.96 -16.73 -14.94
C ASN A 50 -64.04 -16.12 -14.04
N ASN A 51 -63.75 -14.99 -13.39
CA ASN A 51 -64.68 -13.86 -13.31
C ASN A 51 -63.93 -12.59 -12.91
N ASP A 52 -64.16 -11.55 -13.72
CA ASP A 52 -63.88 -10.14 -13.44
C ASP A 52 -64.89 -9.56 -12.42
N ASP A 53 -64.56 -8.35 -11.97
CA ASP A 53 -65.42 -7.21 -11.66
C ASP A 53 -65.59 -6.70 -10.21
N LEU A 54 -65.39 -5.36 -10.16
CA LEU A 54 -65.91 -4.34 -9.23
C LEU A 54 -65.16 -4.16 -7.88
N SER A 55 -64.27 -3.16 -7.77
CA SER A 55 -64.54 -1.72 -7.58
C SER A 55 -64.85 -1.33 -6.13
N SER A 56 -63.98 -0.52 -5.53
CA SER A 56 -64.35 0.79 -4.99
C SER A 56 -63.18 1.54 -4.36
N LEU A 57 -62.90 2.69 -4.98
CA LEU A 57 -62.61 4.02 -4.41
C LEU A 57 -61.41 4.18 -3.45
N ASP A 58 -60.36 4.86 -3.87
CA ASP A 58 -60.20 6.33 -4.02
C ASP A 58 -59.80 7.02 -2.71
N SER A 59 -58.58 7.57 -2.66
CA SER A 59 -58.48 9.04 -2.76
C SER A 59 -57.07 9.58 -3.03
N TRP A 60 -56.97 10.34 -4.13
CA TRP A 60 -56.41 11.71 -4.29
C TRP A 60 -55.12 12.06 -3.51
N THR A 61 -54.03 12.61 -4.06
CA THR A 61 -53.72 13.37 -5.30
C THR A 61 -52.19 13.62 -5.33
N GLN A 62 -51.48 13.39 -6.43
CA GLN A 62 -50.87 14.38 -7.36
C GLN A 62 -50.55 15.78 -6.76
N THR A 63 -49.39 16.40 -6.98
CA THR A 63 -49.02 17.17 -8.21
C THR A 63 -47.60 17.74 -7.97
N VAL A 64 -46.54 17.37 -8.70
CA VAL A 64 -45.97 17.93 -9.96
C VAL A 64 -45.21 19.28 -9.84
N MET A 65 -43.93 19.22 -10.27
CA MET A 65 -43.04 20.22 -10.91
C MET A 65 -42.64 21.53 -10.21
N THR A 66 -41.34 21.83 -10.19
CA THR A 66 -40.63 22.65 -11.21
C THR A 66 -39.21 23.02 -10.72
N SER A 67 -38.31 23.18 -11.68
CA SER A 67 -36.97 23.75 -11.54
C SER A 67 -37.00 25.25 -11.28
N ARG A 68 -36.01 25.77 -10.54
CA ARG A 68 -35.36 27.07 -10.83
C ARG A 68 -34.08 27.29 -10.03
N SER A 69 -33.12 27.85 -10.75
CA SER A 69 -31.85 28.45 -10.32
C SER A 69 -32.03 29.62 -9.36
N SER A 70 -31.04 29.85 -8.49
CA SER A 70 -30.59 31.22 -8.18
C SER A 70 -29.17 31.24 -7.62
N LEU A 71 -28.35 32.07 -8.25
CA LEU A 71 -27.17 32.72 -7.70
C LEU A 71 -27.61 33.68 -6.58
N ALA A 72 -26.86 33.78 -5.50
CA ALA A 72 -26.58 35.07 -4.85
C ALA A 72 -25.45 34.95 -3.82
N SER A 73 -24.48 35.83 -3.98
CA SER A 73 -23.43 36.17 -3.03
C SER A 73 -23.99 36.70 -1.71
N SER A 74 -23.23 36.59 -0.62
CA SER A 74 -23.12 37.67 0.36
C SER A 74 -21.79 37.58 1.13
N MET A 75 -21.00 38.64 0.96
CA MET A 75 -19.87 39.05 1.79
C MET A 75 -20.37 39.71 3.09
N VAL A 76 -19.42 40.07 3.97
CA VAL A 76 -19.48 41.13 5.03
C VAL A 76 -20.02 40.63 6.40
N SER A 77 -19.45 40.90 7.57
CA SER A 77 -18.17 41.44 8.07
C SER A 77 -18.17 41.37 9.62
N ILE A 78 -16.97 41.35 10.20
CA ILE A 78 -16.49 42.06 11.41
C ILE A 78 -17.52 42.78 12.32
N ASP A 79 -17.52 42.43 13.61
CA ASP A 79 -17.38 43.27 14.82
C ASP A 79 -17.39 42.34 16.06
N SER A 80 -16.50 42.34 17.06
CA SER A 80 -15.75 43.33 17.86
C SER A 80 -16.52 43.93 19.07
N SER A 81 -15.88 43.86 20.25
CA SER A 81 -16.25 44.36 21.61
C SER A 81 -17.30 43.56 22.42
N GLY A 82 -17.22 43.35 23.74
CA GLY A 82 -16.28 43.77 24.78
C GLY A 82 -16.70 43.27 26.19
N THR A 83 -15.70 42.99 27.04
CA THR A 83 -15.57 43.25 28.50
C THR A 83 -16.67 42.93 29.54
N GLY A 84 -16.22 42.33 30.67
CA GLY A 84 -16.81 42.44 32.03
C GLY A 84 -16.71 41.14 32.86
N ILE A 85 -15.62 40.86 33.60
CA ILE A 85 -15.38 41.14 35.04
C ILE A 85 -16.63 40.99 35.95
N SER A 86 -16.66 39.96 36.80
CA SER A 86 -16.78 40.09 38.28
C SER A 86 -16.84 38.73 39.00
N SER A 87 -15.98 38.60 39.99
CA SER A 87 -15.93 37.64 41.10
C SER A 87 -17.10 37.75 42.10
N VAL A 88 -17.29 36.71 42.94
CA VAL A 88 -17.52 36.70 44.42
C VAL A 88 -18.18 35.32 44.79
N LEU A 89 -17.47 34.37 45.43
CA LEU A 89 -17.26 34.14 46.88
C LEU A 89 -18.52 33.69 47.65
N THR A 90 -18.53 32.42 48.11
CA THR A 90 -19.03 31.97 49.44
C THR A 90 -18.63 30.51 49.70
N THR A 91 -17.63 30.30 50.55
CA THR A 91 -17.53 29.23 51.58
C THR A 91 -17.99 29.85 52.93
N PRO A 92 -18.10 29.19 54.11
CA PRO A 92 -17.56 27.87 54.54
C PRO A 92 -18.51 27.02 55.44
N GLY A 93 -18.03 25.85 55.89
CA GLY A 93 -18.70 25.05 56.94
C GLY A 93 -17.82 23.91 57.46
N ASP A 94 -17.45 24.03 58.74
CA ASP A 94 -16.45 23.25 59.49
C ASP A 94 -16.80 21.78 59.81
N SER A 95 -15.74 21.03 60.15
CA SER A 95 -15.71 19.66 60.70
C SER A 95 -16.17 19.61 62.18
N PRO A 96 -16.36 18.44 62.85
CA PRO A 96 -15.22 17.62 63.32
C PRO A 96 -15.42 16.09 63.53
N LEU A 97 -14.26 15.41 63.66
CA LEU A 97 -13.89 14.22 64.45
C LEU A 97 -14.81 12.97 64.55
N SER A 98 -14.25 11.80 64.21
CA SER A 98 -13.89 10.75 65.20
C SER A 98 -13.28 9.49 64.55
N THR A 99 -12.04 9.15 64.91
CA THR A 99 -11.47 7.77 64.91
C THR A 99 -11.91 7.01 66.18
N PRO A 100 -11.98 5.66 66.16
CA PRO A 100 -10.91 4.92 66.86
C PRO A 100 -10.54 3.52 66.33
N GLN A 101 -9.24 3.24 66.48
CA GLN A 101 -8.60 2.01 66.99
C GLN A 101 -8.58 0.67 66.22
N ALA A 102 -7.33 0.26 66.00
CA ALA A 102 -6.86 -1.09 65.70
C ALA A 102 -7.13 -2.11 66.83
N LYS A 103 -7.45 -3.35 66.45
CA LYS A 103 -7.36 -4.54 67.32
C LYS A 103 -6.53 -5.63 66.64
N LYS A 104 -5.43 -5.99 67.30
CA LYS A 104 -4.66 -7.23 67.11
C LYS A 104 -5.53 -8.44 67.47
N LYS A 105 -5.49 -9.50 66.67
CA LYS A 105 -5.82 -10.87 67.12
C LYS A 105 -4.68 -11.82 66.78
N LYS A 106 -4.04 -12.35 67.83
CA LYS A 106 -3.21 -13.55 67.82
C LYS A 106 -4.12 -14.77 67.67
N LEU A 107 -3.75 -15.73 66.85
CA LEU A 107 -4.15 -17.13 67.02
C LEU A 107 -2.90 -18.01 67.00
N ASN A 108 -2.65 -18.69 68.12
CA ASN A 108 -1.72 -19.79 68.27
C ASN A 108 -2.56 -21.06 68.45
N LEU A 109 -2.29 -22.12 67.68
CA LEU A 109 -2.50 -23.52 68.08
C LEU A 109 -1.71 -24.46 67.13
N LYS A 110 -0.74 -25.18 67.71
CA LYS A 110 -0.15 -26.46 67.25
C LYS A 110 -0.88 -27.61 68.00
N PRO A 111 -0.68 -28.94 67.75
CA PRO A 111 0.37 -29.61 66.96
C PRO A 111 -0.06 -30.83 66.09
N ALA A 112 0.94 -31.32 65.33
CA ALA A 112 1.22 -32.72 64.94
C ALA A 112 0.26 -33.51 64.03
N LEU A 113 0.81 -34.00 62.90
CA LEU A 113 0.62 -35.38 62.41
C LEU A 113 1.80 -35.78 61.51
N LYS A 114 2.47 -36.88 61.90
CA LYS A 114 3.45 -37.64 61.12
C LYS A 114 2.73 -38.49 60.07
N LEU A 115 3.38 -38.76 58.94
CA LEU A 115 3.16 -39.99 58.19
C LEU A 115 4.46 -40.47 57.52
N ASN A 116 4.76 -41.74 57.79
CA ASN A 116 5.86 -42.57 57.30
C ASN A 116 5.82 -42.78 55.79
N LEU A 117 6.99 -43.01 55.19
CA LEU A 117 7.16 -43.99 54.13
C LEU A 117 8.63 -44.46 54.09
N ASP A 118 8.83 -45.72 54.48
CA ASP A 118 10.07 -46.47 54.33
C ASP A 118 10.01 -47.39 53.10
N ASN A 119 11.21 -47.66 52.57
CA ASN A 119 11.67 -48.86 51.85
C ASN A 119 11.12 -49.20 50.47
N ILE A 120 12.00 -49.07 49.45
CA ILE A 120 12.31 -50.18 48.52
C ILE A 120 13.82 -50.27 48.30
N THR A 121 14.34 -51.44 48.64
CA THR A 121 15.70 -51.98 48.44
C THR A 121 16.01 -52.31 46.98
N TRP A 122 17.25 -52.07 46.53
CA TRP A 122 17.92 -52.88 45.51
C TRP A 122 19.41 -53.07 45.83
N THR A 123 19.78 -54.32 46.08
CA THR A 123 21.16 -54.80 46.28
C THR A 123 21.84 -55.10 44.95
N THR A 124 23.08 -54.65 44.74
CA THR A 124 24.02 -55.29 43.81
C THR A 124 25.48 -55.19 44.30
N THR A 125 25.93 -56.32 44.87
CA THR A 125 27.24 -56.98 44.78
C THR A 125 28.49 -56.20 44.34
N LYS A 126 29.48 -56.13 45.25
CA LYS A 126 30.91 -55.87 44.96
C LYS A 126 31.54 -57.06 44.23
N GLN A 127 32.22 -56.79 43.10
CA GLN A 127 33.27 -57.67 42.57
C GLN A 127 34.59 -56.90 42.37
N LYS A 128 35.57 -57.20 43.22
CA LYS A 128 36.99 -56.85 43.04
C LYS A 128 37.58 -57.74 41.95
N ARG A 129 38.19 -57.16 40.91
CA ARG A 129 39.56 -57.49 40.42
C ARG A 129 39.87 -56.85 39.07
N ARG A 130 41.06 -56.23 39.02
CA ARG A 130 41.99 -55.96 37.89
C ARG A 130 42.34 -54.49 37.68
N ARG A 131 43.21 -53.97 38.56
CA ARG A 131 44.18 -52.91 38.22
C ARG A 131 45.56 -53.30 38.75
N HIS A 132 46.19 -54.26 38.08
CA HIS A 132 47.60 -54.64 38.26
C HIS A 132 48.37 -54.38 36.96
N LYS A 133 48.31 -53.13 36.47
CA LYS A 133 49.19 -52.62 35.39
C LYS A 133 49.26 -51.09 35.30
N TYR A 134 48.86 -50.37 36.36
CA TYR A 134 48.97 -48.90 36.46
C TYR A 134 49.86 -48.46 37.63
N LYS A 135 50.63 -49.38 38.22
CA LYS A 135 51.53 -49.08 39.36
C LYS A 135 52.98 -48.80 38.98
N LYS A 136 53.41 -49.07 37.74
CA LYS A 136 54.79 -48.76 37.29
C LYS A 136 54.94 -47.37 36.64
N ASN A 137 53.90 -46.80 36.01
CA ASN A 137 54.01 -45.46 35.38
C ASN A 137 53.69 -44.28 36.34
N ILE A 138 52.97 -44.51 37.44
CA ILE A 138 52.80 -43.48 38.50
C ILE A 138 54.12 -43.26 39.28
N GLN A 139 54.97 -44.29 39.40
CA GLN A 139 56.25 -44.13 40.08
C GLN A 139 57.25 -43.25 39.28
N ALA A 140 57.17 -43.24 37.95
CA ALA A 140 58.00 -42.36 37.12
C ALA A 140 57.53 -40.89 37.11
N SER A 141 56.21 -40.61 37.12
CA SER A 141 55.71 -39.23 37.20
C SER A 141 55.84 -38.63 38.60
N SER A 142 55.68 -39.45 39.65
CA SER A 142 55.87 -39.01 41.03
C SER A 142 57.33 -38.74 41.40
N ALA A 143 58.31 -39.27 40.66
CA ALA A 143 59.72 -38.91 40.81
C ALA A 143 60.02 -37.50 40.24
N LYS A 144 59.45 -37.14 39.08
CA LYS A 144 59.55 -35.77 38.52
C LYS A 144 58.82 -34.74 39.39
N VAL A 145 57.62 -35.07 39.90
CA VAL A 145 56.89 -34.20 40.84
C VAL A 145 57.62 -34.09 42.19
N ARG A 146 58.26 -35.16 42.69
CA ARG A 146 59.12 -35.09 43.88
C ARG A 146 60.39 -34.28 43.66
N ALA A 147 60.98 -34.29 42.47
CA ALA A 147 62.14 -33.44 42.15
C ALA A 147 61.77 -31.94 42.13
N VAL A 148 60.61 -31.59 41.55
CA VAL A 148 60.05 -30.23 41.61
C VAL A 148 59.67 -29.84 43.06
N MET A 149 59.10 -30.76 43.85
CA MET A 149 58.84 -30.53 45.28
C MET A 149 60.10 -30.46 46.15
N LYS A 150 61.23 -31.08 45.75
CA LYS A 150 62.52 -30.94 46.46
C LYS A 150 63.18 -29.58 46.15
N GLN A 151 62.99 -29.03 44.95
CA GLN A 151 63.39 -27.64 44.63
C GLN A 151 62.44 -26.58 45.24
N SER A 152 61.19 -26.93 45.58
CA SER A 152 60.23 -26.01 46.22
C SER A 152 60.56 -25.62 47.67
N LYS A 153 61.62 -26.20 48.25
CA LYS A 153 62.19 -25.79 49.54
C LYS A 153 63.22 -24.66 49.44
N THR A 154 63.63 -24.27 48.24
CA THR A 154 64.47 -23.08 48.05
C THR A 154 63.61 -21.81 47.98
N PRO A 155 63.96 -20.72 48.69
CA PRO A 155 63.16 -19.50 48.71
C PRO A 155 62.94 -18.90 47.31
N GLN A 156 63.92 -19.09 46.41
CA GLN A 156 63.86 -18.60 45.03
C GLN A 156 62.77 -19.28 44.18
N PHE A 157 62.51 -20.59 44.38
CA PHE A 157 61.47 -21.29 43.62
C PHE A 157 60.05 -20.90 44.07
N ARG A 158 59.86 -20.71 45.39
CA ARG A 158 58.58 -20.22 45.95
C ARG A 158 58.26 -18.83 45.43
N PHE A 159 59.25 -17.94 45.36
CA PHE A 159 59.09 -16.60 44.79
C PHE A 159 58.68 -16.66 43.32
N ARG A 160 59.34 -17.48 42.50
CA ARG A 160 59.01 -17.63 41.06
C ARG A 160 57.62 -18.21 40.83
N MET A 161 57.16 -19.16 41.64
CA MET A 161 55.81 -19.72 41.52
C MET A 161 54.73 -18.73 41.95
N ILE A 162 54.95 -17.96 43.02
CA ILE A 162 54.05 -16.87 43.43
C ILE A 162 53.97 -15.82 42.32
N LEU A 163 55.11 -15.43 41.74
CA LEU A 163 55.18 -14.47 40.64
C LEU A 163 54.40 -14.98 39.41
N LEU A 164 54.55 -16.26 39.03
CA LEU A 164 53.82 -16.85 37.91
C LEU A 164 52.32 -16.93 38.16
N THR A 165 51.89 -17.28 39.38
CA THR A 165 50.45 -17.28 39.72
C THR A 165 49.87 -15.87 39.70
N LEU A 166 50.65 -14.87 40.13
CA LEU A 166 50.23 -13.48 40.14
C LEU A 166 50.16 -12.92 38.70
N PHE A 167 51.11 -13.30 37.83
CA PHE A 167 51.10 -12.93 36.42
C PHE A 167 49.92 -13.58 35.65
N ALA A 168 49.64 -14.86 35.92
CA ALA A 168 48.47 -15.54 35.35
C ALA A 168 47.16 -14.89 35.80
N LEU A 169 47.07 -14.50 37.09
CA LEU A 169 45.90 -13.81 37.64
C LEU A 169 45.70 -12.45 36.96
N ILE A 170 46.77 -11.67 36.78
CA ILE A 170 46.73 -10.40 36.03
C ILE A 170 46.26 -10.62 34.59
N ILE A 171 46.80 -11.61 33.86
CA ILE A 171 46.37 -11.88 32.48
C ILE A 171 44.89 -12.26 32.43
N THR A 172 44.40 -13.09 33.36
CA THR A 172 42.97 -13.43 33.40
C THR A 172 42.10 -12.22 33.73
N LEU A 173 42.56 -11.32 34.60
CA LEU A 173 41.85 -10.10 34.95
C LEU A 173 41.84 -9.10 33.78
N CYS A 174 42.97 -8.94 33.08
CA CYS A 174 43.07 -8.11 31.87
C CYS A 174 42.23 -8.69 30.71
N SER A 175 42.22 -10.01 30.52
CA SER A 175 41.40 -10.66 29.50
C SER A 175 39.90 -10.57 29.82
N PHE A 176 39.52 -10.76 31.09
CA PHE A 176 38.15 -10.62 31.54
C PHE A 176 37.67 -9.16 31.45
N THR A 177 38.48 -8.19 31.88
CA THR A 177 38.16 -6.77 31.73
C THR A 177 38.12 -6.35 30.26
N TRP A 178 39.01 -6.85 29.41
CA TRP A 178 38.94 -6.65 27.96
C TRP A 178 37.67 -7.27 27.36
N HIS A 179 37.29 -8.47 27.76
CA HIS A 179 36.07 -9.14 27.29
C HIS A 179 34.81 -8.39 27.73
N MET A 180 34.75 -7.96 28.99
CA MET A 180 33.67 -7.12 29.52
C MET A 180 33.63 -5.76 28.83
N TYR A 181 34.79 -5.13 28.57
CA TYR A 181 34.88 -3.88 27.82
C TYR A 181 34.40 -4.03 26.37
N GLN A 182 34.74 -5.12 25.69
CA GLN A 182 34.26 -5.42 24.34
C GLN A 182 32.74 -5.69 24.31
N GLN A 183 32.19 -6.42 25.29
CA GLN A 183 30.74 -6.59 25.43
C GLN A 183 30.03 -5.26 25.70
N GLN A 184 30.63 -4.40 26.52
CA GLN A 184 30.09 -3.08 26.84
C GLN A 184 30.14 -2.13 25.64
N LEU A 185 31.21 -2.14 24.84
CA LEU A 185 31.30 -1.37 23.59
C LEU A 185 30.24 -1.77 22.56
N LEU A 186 29.95 -3.07 22.42
CA LEU A 186 28.87 -3.57 21.56
C LEU A 186 27.48 -3.14 22.05
N GLN A 187 27.25 -3.12 23.36
CA GLN A 187 26.01 -2.62 23.96
C GLN A 187 25.88 -1.10 23.86
N ILE A 188 26.97 -0.33 23.97
CA ILE A 188 26.99 1.13 23.79
C ILE A 188 26.73 1.50 22.33
N ALA A 189 27.38 0.85 21.35
CA ALA A 189 27.15 1.10 19.93
C ALA A 189 25.70 0.81 19.48
N ILE A 190 25.00 -0.08 20.19
CA ILE A 190 23.60 -0.45 19.98
C ILE A 190 22.63 0.45 20.78
N GLY A 191 23.00 0.85 22.01
CA GLY A 191 22.23 1.73 22.88
C GLY A 191 22.33 3.22 22.54
N ASP A 192 23.33 3.64 21.76
CA ASP A 192 23.54 5.04 21.39
C ASP A 192 22.60 5.53 20.27
N LYS A 193 21.94 4.63 19.51
CA LYS A 193 21.08 5.02 18.38
C LYS A 193 19.59 5.17 18.72
N ILE A 194 19.16 4.66 19.87
CA ILE A 194 17.76 4.71 20.32
C ILE A 194 17.70 5.13 21.78
N ARG A 195 16.92 6.18 22.08
CA ARG A 195 16.64 6.62 23.45
C ARG A 195 15.14 6.62 23.67
N PHE A 196 14.68 5.80 24.60
CA PHE A 196 13.28 5.74 24.98
C PHE A 196 13.10 6.27 26.40
N HIS A 197 12.29 7.32 26.56
CA HIS A 197 11.93 7.88 27.86
C HIS A 197 10.61 7.29 28.33
N GLU A 198 10.67 6.22 29.12
CA GLU A 198 9.50 5.47 29.62
C GLU A 198 8.40 6.36 30.22
N GLY A 199 8.76 7.26 31.15
CA GLY A 199 7.79 8.11 31.85
C GLY A 199 7.12 9.19 30.99
N ARG A 200 7.77 9.65 29.92
CA ARG A 200 7.19 10.62 28.97
C ARG A 200 6.68 9.94 27.69
N ARG A 201 6.97 8.64 27.52
CA ARG A 201 6.73 7.84 26.31
C ARG A 201 7.27 8.50 25.05
N VAL A 202 8.46 9.09 25.12
CA VAL A 202 9.10 9.72 23.96
C VAL A 202 10.24 8.84 23.46
N LEU A 203 10.18 8.50 22.19
CA LEU A 203 11.20 7.77 21.45
C LEU A 203 12.03 8.74 20.61
N HIS A 204 13.33 8.77 20.83
CA HIS A 204 14.30 9.48 20.00
C HIS A 204 15.15 8.47 19.23
N LEU A 205 15.20 8.63 17.90
CA LEU A 205 16.11 7.89 17.03
C LEU A 205 17.24 8.81 16.58
N LEU A 206 18.47 8.35 16.73
CA LEU A 206 19.69 9.14 16.53
C LEU A 206 20.45 8.64 15.28
N LYS A 207 21.09 9.57 14.55
CA LYS A 207 22.08 9.26 13.50
C LYS A 207 23.36 8.69 14.11
N GLU A 208 24.24 8.24 13.24
CA GLU A 208 25.61 7.81 13.61
C GLU A 208 26.43 8.95 14.24
N ASP A 209 26.12 10.20 13.92
CA ASP A 209 26.75 11.40 14.49
C ASP A 209 26.11 11.84 15.84
N GLY A 210 25.10 11.12 16.33
CA GLY A 210 24.37 11.43 17.56
C GLY A 210 23.30 12.52 17.40
N THR A 211 23.02 13.01 16.20
CA THR A 211 21.94 13.97 15.95
C THR A 211 20.56 13.29 15.94
N GLU A 212 19.55 13.95 16.49
CA GLU A 212 18.17 13.43 16.52
C GLU A 212 17.51 13.50 15.15
N ILE A 213 17.16 12.34 14.59
CA ILE A 213 16.40 12.24 13.34
C ILE A 213 14.92 12.25 13.62
N VAL A 214 14.45 11.27 14.38
CA VAL A 214 13.04 11.04 14.64
C VAL A 214 12.76 11.27 16.11
N THR A 215 11.71 12.04 16.38
CA THR A 215 11.13 12.17 17.70
C THR A 215 9.69 11.70 17.60
N ALA A 216 9.33 10.64 18.33
CA ALA A 216 7.99 10.08 18.32
C ALA A 216 7.41 10.05 19.74
N MET A 217 6.21 10.60 19.91
CA MET A 217 5.42 10.50 21.13
C MET A 217 4.56 9.26 21.04
N LEU A 218 4.78 8.29 21.91
CA LEU A 218 4.09 7.00 21.87
C LEU A 218 2.98 6.94 22.92
N GLY A 219 1.89 6.23 22.59
CA GLY A 219 0.80 5.96 23.52
C GLY A 219 0.04 7.21 24.01
N ASP A 220 -0.17 8.22 23.15
CA ASP A 220 -0.92 9.46 23.47
C ASP A 220 -2.33 9.17 24.03
N GLY A 221 -2.97 8.07 23.61
CA GLY A 221 -4.28 7.63 24.13
C GLY A 221 -4.24 6.93 25.49
N ILE A 222 -3.07 6.71 26.09
CA ILE A 222 -2.91 6.08 27.41
C ILE A 222 -2.74 7.20 28.47
N PRO A 223 -3.42 7.12 29.62
CA PRO A 223 -3.27 8.11 30.69
C PRO A 223 -1.80 8.32 31.11
N SER A 224 -1.39 9.57 31.30
CA SER A 224 0.00 9.96 31.58
C SER A 224 0.45 9.69 33.02
N ASP A 225 -0.50 9.43 33.93
CA ASP A 225 -0.29 9.12 35.33
C ASP A 225 0.11 7.65 35.59
N LEU A 226 0.00 6.79 34.57
CA LEU A 226 0.35 5.37 34.67
C LEU A 226 1.84 5.13 34.39
N ASN A 227 2.53 4.59 35.38
CA ASN A 227 3.92 4.16 35.22
C ASN A 227 4.00 2.80 34.53
N PRO A 228 4.92 2.62 33.57
CA PRO A 228 5.17 1.33 32.95
C PRO A 228 5.91 0.38 33.90
N TYR A 229 5.83 -0.91 33.63
CA TYR A 229 6.72 -1.92 34.18
C TYR A 229 7.21 -2.87 33.09
N GLN A 230 8.42 -3.41 33.30
CA GLN A 230 9.00 -4.38 32.38
C GLN A 230 8.17 -5.65 32.32
N CYS A 231 7.90 -6.13 31.11
CA CYS A 231 7.14 -7.36 30.91
C CYS A 231 7.92 -8.60 31.36
N GLU A 232 7.22 -9.62 31.88
CA GLU A 232 7.81 -10.96 32.06
C GLU A 232 8.05 -11.64 30.70
N ILE A 233 9.32 -11.94 30.38
CA ILE A 233 9.72 -12.58 29.12
C ILE A 233 9.45 -14.08 29.23
N HIS A 234 8.30 -14.56 28.75
CA HIS A 234 7.97 -16.00 28.73
C HIS A 234 8.29 -16.72 27.41
N SER A 235 8.72 -16.02 26.35
CA SER A 235 9.03 -16.66 25.06
C SER A 235 10.46 -16.37 24.58
N PRO A 236 11.29 -17.41 24.32
CA PRO A 236 12.70 -17.26 23.95
C PRO A 236 12.94 -17.04 22.44
N GLN A 237 11.92 -16.93 21.61
CA GLN A 237 12.10 -16.95 20.14
C GLN A 237 12.57 -15.63 19.51
N THR A 238 12.64 -14.53 20.25
CA THR A 238 13.51 -13.35 20.04
C THR A 238 13.13 -12.36 21.14
N PRO A 239 13.96 -12.15 22.17
CA PRO A 239 13.61 -11.24 23.25
C PRO A 239 13.47 -9.83 22.68
N ALA A 240 12.32 -9.19 22.92
CA ALA A 240 12.14 -7.79 22.59
C ALA A 240 13.17 -6.96 23.35
N LYS A 241 13.81 -6.00 22.68
CA LYS A 241 14.88 -5.20 23.29
C LYS A 241 14.33 -4.19 24.28
N ILE A 242 13.11 -3.70 24.04
CA ILE A 242 12.32 -2.90 24.98
C ILE A 242 10.95 -3.56 25.08
N CYS A 243 10.50 -3.83 26.31
CA CYS A 243 9.17 -4.35 26.59
C CYS A 243 8.59 -3.65 27.82
N GLU A 244 7.60 -2.80 27.58
CA GLU A 244 6.92 -2.03 28.63
C GLU A 244 5.43 -2.35 28.65
N GLU A 245 4.87 -2.46 29.84
CA GLU A 245 3.44 -2.72 30.04
C GLU A 245 2.82 -1.65 30.95
N TRP A 246 1.71 -1.08 30.52
CA TRP A 246 0.87 -0.20 31.32
C TRP A 246 -0.32 -1.01 31.82
N LYS A 247 -0.38 -1.22 33.14
CA LYS A 247 -1.34 -2.11 33.79
C LYS A 247 -2.77 -1.92 33.26
N TYR A 248 -3.35 -2.99 32.73
CA TYR A 248 -4.71 -3.02 32.16
C TYR A 248 -4.97 -2.06 30.98
N ARG A 249 -3.97 -1.38 30.44
CA ARG A 249 -4.14 -0.43 29.33
C ARG A 249 -3.56 -0.96 28.03
N ALA A 250 -2.24 -1.16 27.98
CA ALA A 250 -1.55 -1.59 26.77
C ALA A 250 -0.17 -2.17 27.06
N LYS A 251 0.37 -2.90 26.10
CA LYS A 251 1.72 -3.45 26.11
C LYS A 251 2.49 -3.00 24.87
N LEU A 252 3.74 -2.60 25.03
CA LEU A 252 4.63 -2.11 23.99
C LEU A 252 5.83 -3.03 23.86
N HIS A 253 6.06 -3.54 22.65
CA HIS A 253 7.29 -4.23 22.28
C HIS A 253 8.02 -3.43 21.20
N ILE A 254 9.32 -3.18 21.38
CA ILE A 254 10.17 -2.59 20.34
C ILE A 254 11.33 -3.53 20.03
N ASN A 255 11.41 -3.93 18.75
CA ASN A 255 12.50 -4.70 18.20
C ASN A 255 13.26 -3.83 17.21
N PHE A 256 14.55 -4.09 17.03
CA PHE A 256 15.30 -3.40 16.00
C PHE A 256 16.39 -4.27 15.39
N SER A 257 16.55 -4.08 14.09
CA SER A 257 17.54 -4.74 13.24
C SER A 257 18.42 -3.68 12.58
N HIS A 258 19.72 -3.98 12.53
CA HIS A 258 20.70 -3.16 11.82
C HIS A 258 21.32 -4.00 10.72
N SER A 259 21.22 -3.53 9.48
CA SER A 259 22.04 -3.96 8.36
C SER A 259 23.09 -2.87 8.04
N SER A 260 23.99 -3.14 7.12
CA SER A 260 25.07 -2.20 6.74
C SER A 260 24.57 -0.83 6.25
N ASN A 261 23.36 -0.77 5.66
CA ASN A 261 22.80 0.44 5.05
C ASN A 261 21.44 0.86 5.63
N LEU A 262 20.77 -0.01 6.39
CA LEU A 262 19.40 0.19 6.86
C LEU A 262 19.30 -0.14 8.35
N SER A 263 18.74 0.79 9.13
CA SER A 263 18.44 0.58 10.55
C SER A 263 16.93 0.67 10.75
N CYS A 264 16.28 -0.44 11.11
CA CYS A 264 14.83 -0.54 11.24
C CYS A 264 14.41 -0.85 12.67
N TYR A 265 13.35 -0.18 13.10
CA TYR A 265 12.75 -0.26 14.43
C TYR A 265 11.29 -0.66 14.28
N ASN A 266 10.96 -1.87 14.73
CA ASN A 266 9.62 -2.44 14.69
C ASN A 266 8.92 -2.14 16.02
N VAL A 267 7.89 -1.33 15.99
CA VAL A 267 7.07 -0.96 17.14
C VAL A 267 5.78 -1.77 17.09
N HIS A 268 5.44 -2.42 18.20
CA HIS A 268 4.25 -3.24 18.33
C HIS A 268 3.54 -2.94 19.64
N TRP A 269 2.35 -2.36 19.52
CA TRP A 269 1.43 -2.13 20.62
C TRP A 269 0.29 -3.14 20.63
N THR A 270 -0.08 -3.62 21.81
CA THR A 270 -1.32 -4.41 22.01
C THR A 270 -2.17 -3.78 23.11
N SER A 271 -3.47 -3.63 22.85
CA SER A 271 -4.41 -3.12 23.85
C SER A 271 -4.76 -4.21 24.88
N LEU A 272 -4.79 -3.86 26.17
CA LEU A 272 -5.26 -4.75 27.25
C LEU A 272 -6.69 -4.43 27.72
N SER A 273 -7.22 -3.26 27.33
CA SER A 273 -8.58 -2.84 27.64
C SER A 273 -9.34 -2.45 26.38
N MET A 274 -10.67 -2.62 26.46
CA MET A 274 -11.65 -2.31 25.43
C MET A 274 -11.72 -0.81 25.07
N GLU A 275 -11.33 0.07 26.00
CA GLU A 275 -11.42 1.53 25.87
C GLU A 275 -10.11 2.17 25.43
N THR A 276 -9.01 1.41 25.42
CA THR A 276 -7.69 1.95 25.10
C THR A 276 -7.60 2.30 23.62
N VAL A 277 -7.24 3.55 23.32
CA VAL A 277 -6.83 3.99 21.98
C VAL A 277 -5.31 3.95 21.92
N LEU A 278 -4.77 3.27 20.91
CA LEU A 278 -3.34 3.23 20.64
C LEU A 278 -3.01 4.33 19.65
N ARG A 279 -2.24 5.34 20.05
CA ARG A 279 -1.88 6.46 19.17
C ARG A 279 -0.43 6.84 19.38
N ASP A 280 0.33 6.84 18.28
CA ASP A 280 1.71 7.28 18.24
C ASP A 280 1.83 8.44 17.23
N CYS A 281 2.50 9.52 17.62
CA CYS A 281 2.69 10.71 16.80
C CYS A 281 4.17 10.97 16.54
N ILE A 282 4.54 10.95 15.26
CA ILE A 282 5.90 11.17 14.78
C ILE A 282 6.04 12.65 14.40
N ALA A 283 7.03 13.33 14.99
CA ALA A 283 7.32 14.72 14.65
C ALA A 283 7.85 14.83 13.21
N LEU A 284 7.22 15.70 12.42
CA LEU A 284 7.59 15.94 11.02
C LEU A 284 8.83 16.84 10.90
N LYS A 285 9.14 17.64 11.94
CA LYS A 285 10.20 18.64 11.95
C LYS A 285 10.12 19.54 10.71
N ASN A 286 11.24 20.06 10.21
CA ASN A 286 11.33 20.81 8.96
C ASN A 286 11.48 19.89 7.73
N ALA A 287 11.18 18.59 7.86
CA ALA A 287 11.36 17.62 6.79
C ALA A 287 10.13 17.57 5.87
N HIS A 288 10.36 17.22 4.62
CA HIS A 288 9.32 17.00 3.63
C HIS A 288 8.92 15.53 3.58
N TRP A 289 7.61 15.25 3.58
CA TRP A 289 7.07 13.90 3.64
C TRP A 289 6.30 13.54 2.36
N TYR A 290 6.34 12.27 1.98
CA TYR A 290 5.72 11.73 0.77
C TYR A 290 5.08 10.36 1.07
N GLY A 291 4.09 9.92 0.29
CA GLY A 291 3.47 8.60 0.41
C GLY A 291 1.95 8.64 0.52
N MET A 292 1.35 7.71 1.29
CA MET A 292 -0.09 7.47 1.50
C MET A 292 -0.89 6.96 0.28
N GLY A 293 -0.61 7.50 -0.91
CA GLY A 293 -1.31 7.14 -2.15
C GLY A 293 -2.23 8.25 -2.64
N LEU A 294 -3.24 7.84 -3.42
CA LEU A 294 -4.16 8.78 -4.04
C LEU A 294 -5.08 9.39 -2.99
N GLN A 295 -5.21 10.71 -3.03
CA GLN A 295 -6.14 11.45 -2.18
C GLN A 295 -6.62 12.69 -2.92
N ARG A 296 -7.84 13.11 -2.61
CA ARG A 296 -8.42 14.34 -3.14
C ARG A 296 -7.60 15.55 -2.68
N GLY A 297 -7.06 16.32 -3.63
CA GLY A 297 -6.24 17.50 -3.32
C GLY A 297 -4.86 17.16 -2.77
N LEU A 298 -4.30 16.03 -3.21
CA LEU A 298 -2.93 15.64 -2.90
C LEU A 298 -1.95 16.78 -3.16
N GLN A 299 -1.19 17.13 -2.12
CA GLN A 299 -0.09 18.09 -2.23
C GLN A 299 1.25 17.36 -2.25
N TRP A 300 2.20 17.93 -2.99
CA TRP A 300 3.57 17.44 -3.05
C TRP A 300 4.54 18.54 -2.59
N PRO A 301 5.32 18.33 -1.51
CA PRO A 301 5.22 17.25 -0.51
C PRO A 301 3.91 17.25 0.29
N LEU A 302 3.66 16.19 1.06
CA LEU A 302 2.53 16.10 1.99
C LEU A 302 2.64 17.21 3.06
N ARG A 303 1.54 17.95 3.27
CA ARG A 303 1.49 19.05 4.26
C ARG A 303 0.53 18.78 5.41
N SER A 304 -0.73 18.51 5.09
CA SER A 304 -1.76 18.29 6.10
C SER A 304 -2.92 17.50 5.53
N THR A 305 -3.54 16.67 6.36
CA THR A 305 -4.85 16.08 6.06
C THR A 305 -5.96 17.12 6.33
N PRO A 306 -7.06 17.13 5.56
CA PRO A 306 -8.20 18.01 5.85
C PRO A 306 -8.84 17.69 7.21
N GLY A 307 -9.08 18.73 8.02
CA GLY A 307 -9.72 18.62 9.34
C GLY A 307 -8.78 18.21 10.47
N ASP A 308 -9.30 18.24 11.71
CA ASP A 308 -8.52 18.03 12.94
C ASP A 308 -8.50 16.57 13.44
N GLN A 309 -9.31 15.69 12.83
CA GLN A 309 -9.51 14.31 13.24
C GLN A 309 -8.71 13.33 12.39
N SER A 310 -8.33 12.19 12.98
CA SER A 310 -7.72 11.07 12.25
C SER A 310 -8.77 10.38 11.39
N HIS A 311 -8.44 10.14 10.12
CA HIS A 311 -9.30 9.48 9.13
C HIS A 311 -8.87 8.03 8.93
N PRO A 312 -9.81 7.10 8.66
CA PRO A 312 -9.45 5.71 8.39
C PRO A 312 -8.70 5.64 7.06
N LEU A 313 -7.49 5.07 7.05
CA LEU A 313 -6.73 4.91 5.81
C LEU A 313 -7.22 3.66 5.09
N VAL A 314 -8.28 3.84 4.28
CA VAL A 314 -8.89 2.82 3.44
C VAL A 314 -9.12 3.34 2.01
N THR A 315 -9.23 2.45 1.03
CA THR A 315 -9.52 2.85 -0.36
C THR A 315 -10.89 3.50 -0.50
N GLY A 316 -10.96 4.53 -1.35
CA GLY A 316 -12.20 5.22 -1.67
C GLY A 316 -12.30 5.65 -3.12
N ASP A 317 -13.30 6.46 -3.44
CA ASP A 317 -13.55 6.94 -4.80
C ASP A 317 -12.73 8.19 -5.16
N GLY A 318 -12.11 8.84 -4.17
CA GLY A 318 -11.36 10.10 -4.32
C GLY A 318 -12.22 11.30 -4.75
N VAL A 319 -13.54 11.15 -4.71
CA VAL A 319 -14.52 12.18 -5.10
C VAL A 319 -15.36 12.56 -3.89
N GLU A 320 -16.18 11.64 -3.39
CA GLU A 320 -16.94 11.84 -2.16
C GLU A 320 -16.04 11.62 -0.93
N GLU A 321 -15.23 10.56 -0.98
CA GLU A 321 -14.29 10.22 0.08
C GLU A 321 -12.90 10.84 -0.16
N MET A 322 -12.17 11.02 0.94
CA MET A 322 -10.85 11.65 0.91
C MET A 322 -9.83 10.85 0.10
N PHE A 323 -9.79 9.53 0.29
CA PHE A 323 -8.80 8.64 -0.32
C PHE A 323 -9.31 8.10 -1.66
N GLY A 324 -8.38 7.93 -2.61
CA GLY A 324 -8.65 7.36 -3.93
C GLY A 324 -8.59 5.82 -3.94
N GLY A 325 -8.65 5.26 -5.15
CA GLY A 325 -8.70 3.81 -5.34
C GLY A 325 -7.40 3.07 -5.01
N ILE A 326 -6.26 3.78 -4.97
CA ILE A 326 -4.94 3.19 -4.71
C ILE A 326 -4.29 3.89 -3.54
N ILE A 327 -4.07 3.14 -2.46
CA ILE A 327 -3.39 3.63 -1.25
C ILE A 327 -2.29 2.67 -0.81
N ASP A 328 -1.33 3.18 -0.06
CA ASP A 328 -0.31 2.36 0.59
C ASP A 328 0.06 2.95 1.96
N ARG A 329 0.35 2.06 2.91
CA ARG A 329 0.74 2.38 4.28
C ARG A 329 2.24 2.57 4.37
N TYR A 330 2.72 3.53 3.59
CA TYR A 330 4.13 3.88 3.45
C TYR A 330 4.31 5.39 3.39
N TRP A 331 5.25 5.89 4.19
CA TRP A 331 5.67 7.27 4.22
C TRP A 331 7.19 7.35 4.10
N LEU A 332 7.67 8.37 3.39
CA LEU A 332 9.07 8.67 3.20
C LEU A 332 9.34 10.12 3.54
N SER A 333 10.44 10.39 4.23
CA SER A 333 10.87 11.72 4.66
C SER A 333 12.19 12.12 4.00
N SER A 334 12.34 13.41 3.70
CA SER A 334 13.59 14.00 3.19
C SER A 334 14.79 13.80 4.12
N ASP A 335 14.56 13.59 5.42
CA ASP A 335 15.61 13.36 6.41
C ASP A 335 16.20 11.94 6.38
N GLY A 336 15.74 11.09 5.45
CA GLY A 336 16.17 9.69 5.34
C GLY A 336 15.46 8.80 6.35
N VAL A 337 14.16 9.03 6.56
CA VAL A 337 13.28 8.23 7.41
C VAL A 337 12.15 7.66 6.56
N ALA A 338 11.81 6.40 6.76
CA ALA A 338 10.66 5.76 6.16
C ALA A 338 9.81 5.10 7.26
N VAL A 339 8.50 5.22 7.13
CA VAL A 339 7.52 4.61 8.05
C VAL A 339 6.65 3.68 7.24
N HIS A 340 6.52 2.44 7.69
CA HIS A 340 5.63 1.45 7.11
C HIS A 340 4.72 0.88 8.19
N VAL A 341 3.41 0.83 7.95
CA VAL A 341 2.44 0.21 8.88
C VAL A 341 1.97 -1.10 8.28
N ASP A 342 1.90 -2.15 9.11
CA ASP A 342 1.43 -3.47 8.69
C ASP A 342 -0.02 -3.42 8.17
N SER A 343 -0.36 -4.35 7.29
CA SER A 343 -1.63 -4.35 6.55
C SER A 343 -2.84 -4.78 7.37
N ASP A 344 -2.63 -5.48 8.49
CA ASP A 344 -3.66 -5.99 9.39
C ASP A 344 -4.11 -4.99 10.48
N VAL A 345 -3.40 -3.86 10.60
CA VAL A 345 -3.74 -2.79 11.55
C VAL A 345 -5.02 -2.06 11.13
N PRO A 346 -6.01 -1.83 12.01
CA PRO A 346 -7.10 -0.89 11.75
C PRO A 346 -6.55 0.53 11.94
N LEU A 347 -6.07 1.12 10.85
CA LEU A 347 -5.22 2.31 10.88
C LEU A 347 -5.99 3.58 10.58
N TYR A 348 -5.91 4.51 11.53
CA TYR A 348 -6.32 5.89 11.38
C TYR A 348 -5.09 6.78 11.25
N VAL A 349 -5.12 7.74 10.34
CA VAL A 349 -4.00 8.64 10.09
C VAL A 349 -4.47 10.09 10.16
N SER A 350 -3.66 10.93 10.79
CA SER A 350 -3.76 12.39 10.64
C SER A 350 -2.37 12.98 10.43
N ILE A 351 -2.28 13.97 9.54
CA ILE A 351 -1.09 14.79 9.35
C ILE A 351 -1.46 16.21 9.76
N LYS A 352 -0.94 16.63 10.91
CA LYS A 352 -0.99 18.00 11.41
C LYS A 352 0.35 18.68 11.12
N LYS A 353 0.37 20.02 11.14
CA LYS A 353 1.54 20.84 10.74
C LYS A 353 2.89 20.30 11.25
N ASP A 354 2.93 19.76 12.46
CA ASP A 354 4.17 19.28 13.08
C ASP A 354 4.22 17.76 13.32
N HIS A 355 3.14 17.01 13.07
CA HIS A 355 3.03 15.59 13.47
C HIS A 355 2.27 14.70 12.47
N LEU A 356 2.83 13.54 12.16
CA LEU A 356 2.12 12.39 11.57
C LEU A 356 1.69 11.46 12.71
N CYS A 357 0.38 11.36 12.94
CA CYS A 357 -0.17 10.49 13.97
C CYS A 357 -0.75 9.22 13.36
N LEU A 358 -0.31 8.08 13.87
CA LEU A 358 -0.81 6.74 13.59
C LEU A 358 -1.68 6.30 14.75
N GLU A 359 -2.94 6.03 14.49
CA GLU A 359 -3.93 5.69 15.50
C GLU A 359 -4.57 4.34 15.17
N SER A 360 -4.79 3.53 16.19
CA SER A 360 -5.59 2.33 16.11
C SER A 360 -6.60 2.32 17.26
N ARG A 361 -7.87 2.18 16.90
CA ARG A 361 -9.00 2.29 17.82
C ARG A 361 -10.09 1.29 17.47
N ARG A 362 -11.04 1.14 18.39
CA ARG A 362 -12.24 0.35 18.15
C ARG A 362 -13.23 1.16 17.33
N ASP A 363 -13.67 0.57 16.24
CA ASP A 363 -14.77 1.10 15.45
C ASP A 363 -16.11 0.46 15.80
N LYS A 364 -17.19 1.17 15.47
CA LYS A 364 -18.55 0.62 15.47
C LYS A 364 -18.81 -0.16 14.17
N ASP A 365 -17.96 -1.14 13.88
CA ASP A 365 -18.04 -2.08 12.75
C ASP A 365 -17.92 -1.49 11.32
N PHE A 366 -17.38 -0.28 11.16
CA PHE A 366 -17.01 0.28 9.84
C PHE A 366 -15.95 1.39 9.99
N PRO A 367 -14.97 1.51 9.07
CA PRO A 367 -14.71 0.59 7.95
C PRO A 367 -13.98 -0.68 8.38
N TYR A 368 -13.31 -0.69 9.53
CA TYR A 368 -12.58 -1.86 10.00
C TYR A 368 -13.47 -2.84 10.77
N GLN A 369 -13.17 -4.15 10.66
CA GLN A 369 -13.86 -5.17 11.45
C GLN A 369 -13.37 -5.14 12.91
N THR A 370 -14.31 -5.17 13.86
CA THR A 370 -13.99 -5.10 15.29
C THR A 370 -13.19 -6.31 15.76
N THR A 371 -11.98 -6.06 16.27
CA THR A 371 -11.14 -7.08 16.93
C THR A 371 -10.74 -6.65 18.34
N HIS A 372 -10.53 -7.63 19.20
CA HIS A 372 -9.88 -7.43 20.49
C HIS A 372 -8.90 -8.58 20.77
N PRO A 373 -7.65 -8.30 21.16
CA PRO A 373 -7.05 -6.98 21.35
C PRO A 373 -6.88 -6.18 20.04
N ILE A 374 -6.88 -4.85 20.14
CA ILE A 374 -6.49 -3.95 19.05
C ILE A 374 -4.96 -3.86 19.04
N VAL A 375 -4.39 -3.80 17.85
CA VAL A 375 -2.96 -3.81 17.62
C VAL A 375 -2.56 -2.61 16.77
N LEU A 376 -1.49 -1.93 17.15
CA LEU A 376 -0.81 -0.93 16.31
C LEU A 376 0.61 -1.42 16.06
N LYS A 377 0.89 -1.84 14.82
CA LYS A 377 2.18 -2.40 14.41
C LYS A 377 2.75 -1.65 13.22
N TYR A 378 3.93 -1.06 13.40
CA TYR A 378 4.59 -0.31 12.35
C TYR A 378 6.10 -0.38 12.49
N THR A 379 6.80 -0.08 11.41
CA THR A 379 8.25 -0.10 11.31
C THR A 379 8.74 1.29 10.90
N ILE A 380 9.71 1.83 11.63
CA ILE A 380 10.45 3.03 11.25
C ILE A 380 11.83 2.58 10.78
N CYS A 381 12.20 2.88 9.55
CA CYS A 381 13.54 2.62 9.03
C CYS A 381 14.26 3.93 8.73
N THR A 382 15.56 3.93 8.99
CA THR A 382 16.46 5.06 8.74
C THR A 382 17.57 4.62 7.79
N GLY A 383 17.94 5.50 6.88
CA GLY A 383 18.98 5.26 5.89
C GLY A 383 19.84 6.50 5.66
N ARG A 384 20.94 6.34 4.93
CA ARG A 384 21.89 7.45 4.64
C ARG A 384 21.29 8.53 3.74
N ASN A 385 20.41 8.13 2.84
CA ASN A 385 19.82 8.98 1.81
C ASN A 385 18.42 8.47 1.47
N MET A 386 17.49 9.40 1.22
CA MET A 386 16.11 9.11 0.82
C MET A 386 16.02 8.15 -0.38
N ARG A 387 16.87 8.31 -1.40
CA ARG A 387 16.87 7.43 -2.60
C ARG A 387 17.20 5.98 -2.24
N THR A 388 18.31 5.76 -1.53
CA THR A 388 18.75 4.40 -1.17
C THR A 388 17.79 3.76 -0.19
N LEU A 389 17.30 4.54 0.78
CA LEU A 389 16.29 4.09 1.74
C LEU A 389 15.01 3.64 1.02
N HIS A 390 14.53 4.44 0.07
CA HIS A 390 13.33 4.08 -0.69
C HIS A 390 13.50 2.76 -1.44
N LYS A 391 14.63 2.58 -2.15
CA LYS A 391 14.94 1.33 -2.86
C LYS A 391 14.95 0.12 -1.92
N ASP A 392 15.67 0.22 -0.79
CA ASP A 392 15.76 -0.85 0.19
C ASP A 392 14.39 -1.17 0.81
N MET A 393 13.57 -0.15 1.08
CA MET A 393 12.21 -0.35 1.61
C MET A 393 11.31 -1.07 0.62
N MET A 394 11.32 -0.68 -0.66
CA MET A 394 10.52 -1.33 -1.69
C MET A 394 10.93 -2.79 -1.89
N LEU A 395 12.24 -3.07 -1.98
CA LEU A 395 12.74 -4.44 -2.20
C LEU A 395 12.51 -5.37 -0.98
N ASN A 396 12.50 -4.83 0.24
CA ASN A 396 12.33 -5.64 1.46
C ASN A 396 10.86 -5.82 1.87
N TYR A 397 10.00 -4.84 1.61
CA TYR A 397 8.61 -4.81 2.13
C TYR A 397 7.52 -4.85 1.05
N ARG A 398 7.88 -4.83 -0.24
CA ARG A 398 6.91 -4.92 -1.34
C ARG A 398 7.30 -6.03 -2.31
N SER A 399 6.28 -6.63 -2.92
CA SER A 399 6.45 -7.53 -4.05
C SER A 399 6.33 -6.71 -5.32
N LEU A 400 7.46 -6.45 -5.99
CA LEU A 400 7.48 -5.64 -7.21
C LEU A 400 7.11 -6.48 -8.43
N VAL A 401 6.57 -5.81 -9.45
CA VAL A 401 6.25 -6.43 -10.72
C VAL A 401 7.51 -6.94 -11.41
N ALA A 402 7.51 -8.22 -11.77
CA ALA A 402 8.55 -8.86 -12.58
C ALA A 402 8.09 -9.08 -14.03
N ASP A 403 6.78 -9.17 -14.26
CA ASP A 403 6.18 -9.33 -15.58
C ASP A 403 6.10 -7.97 -16.29
N ILE A 404 6.85 -7.85 -17.39
CA ILE A 404 6.94 -6.64 -18.21
C ILE A 404 5.90 -6.59 -19.34
N SER A 405 4.87 -7.45 -19.34
CA SER A 405 3.83 -7.49 -20.36
C SER A 405 3.14 -6.11 -20.56
N GLY A 406 3.04 -5.31 -19.50
CA GLY A 406 2.54 -3.93 -19.55
C GLY A 406 3.35 -2.96 -20.42
N LYS A 407 4.57 -3.31 -20.88
CA LYS A 407 5.39 -2.44 -21.74
C LYS A 407 4.70 -2.02 -23.04
N VAL A 408 3.70 -2.78 -23.48
CA VAL A 408 2.89 -2.47 -24.66
C VAL A 408 2.16 -1.13 -24.57
N PHE A 409 1.85 -0.66 -23.35
CA PHE A 409 1.20 0.63 -23.10
C PHE A 409 2.12 1.82 -23.26
N LEU A 410 3.44 1.62 -23.20
CA LEU A 410 4.40 2.69 -23.47
C LEU A 410 4.32 3.13 -24.94
N MET A 411 4.17 2.16 -25.84
CA MET A 411 4.25 2.32 -27.29
C MET A 411 2.92 2.72 -27.94
N SER A 412 1.79 2.39 -27.33
CA SER A 412 0.47 2.54 -27.94
C SER A 412 -0.47 3.36 -27.04
N PRO A 413 -1.17 4.37 -27.57
CA PRO A 413 -2.13 5.15 -26.80
C PRO A 413 -3.38 4.32 -26.47
N ILE A 414 -4.13 4.77 -25.47
CA ILE A 414 -5.45 4.23 -25.11
C ILE A 414 -6.54 5.20 -25.59
N TRP A 415 -7.56 4.69 -26.26
CA TRP A 415 -8.70 5.44 -26.75
C TRP A 415 -9.95 5.02 -25.98
N VAL A 416 -10.71 5.99 -25.48
CA VAL A 416 -11.95 5.77 -24.73
C VAL A 416 -13.07 6.54 -25.43
N ALA A 417 -14.18 5.87 -25.73
CA ALA A 417 -15.34 6.56 -26.30
C ALA A 417 -15.94 7.56 -25.30
N SER A 418 -16.41 8.71 -25.79
CA SER A 418 -16.99 9.74 -24.93
C SER A 418 -18.19 9.21 -24.13
N PRO A 419 -18.34 9.59 -22.84
CA PRO A 419 -19.51 9.24 -22.04
C PRO A 419 -20.84 9.78 -22.60
N ARG A 420 -20.80 10.83 -23.45
CA ARG A 420 -22.00 11.42 -24.07
C ARG A 420 -22.52 10.61 -25.26
N GLU A 421 -21.64 9.89 -25.95
CA GLU A 421 -22.03 9.09 -27.09
C GLU A 421 -22.65 7.78 -26.60
N VAL A 422 -23.71 7.34 -27.28
CA VAL A 422 -24.26 6.00 -27.04
C VAL A 422 -23.22 4.97 -27.46
N LEU A 423 -22.87 4.07 -26.54
CA LEU A 423 -21.93 3.00 -26.85
C LEU A 423 -22.66 1.88 -27.60
N SER A 424 -22.43 1.80 -28.91
CA SER A 424 -23.00 0.81 -29.82
C SER A 424 -21.96 0.35 -30.84
N GLN A 425 -22.27 -0.73 -31.55
CA GLN A 425 -21.44 -1.26 -32.63
C GLN A 425 -21.14 -0.20 -33.71
N GLU A 426 -22.14 0.57 -34.11
CA GLU A 426 -22.01 1.62 -35.14
C GLU A 426 -21.17 2.80 -34.63
N SER A 427 -21.39 3.26 -33.40
CA SER A 427 -20.66 4.41 -32.86
C SER A 427 -19.18 4.09 -32.64
N ILE A 428 -18.86 2.87 -32.19
CA ILE A 428 -17.48 2.40 -32.06
C ILE A 428 -16.79 2.28 -33.41
N GLN A 429 -17.48 1.77 -34.44
CA GLN A 429 -16.92 1.70 -35.78
C GLN A 429 -16.63 3.10 -36.33
N ALA A 430 -17.56 4.04 -36.16
CA ALA A 430 -17.38 5.43 -36.55
C ALA A 430 -16.21 6.07 -35.80
N PHE A 431 -16.11 5.86 -34.48
CA PHE A 431 -15.02 6.37 -33.66
C PHE A 431 -13.65 5.82 -34.12
N ALA A 432 -13.56 4.51 -34.36
CA ALA A 432 -12.34 3.89 -34.88
C ALA A 432 -11.95 4.43 -36.26
N ASN A 433 -12.92 4.67 -37.16
CA ASN A 433 -12.66 5.28 -38.46
C ASN A 433 -12.12 6.71 -38.32
N ARG A 434 -12.73 7.54 -37.46
CA ARG A 434 -12.26 8.90 -37.17
C ARG A 434 -10.80 8.90 -36.68
N ILE A 435 -10.46 7.98 -35.79
CA ILE A 435 -9.07 7.84 -35.31
C ILE A 435 -8.14 7.50 -36.48
N MET A 436 -8.49 6.53 -37.32
CA MET A 436 -7.65 6.11 -38.44
C MET A 436 -7.45 7.22 -39.50
N GLU A 437 -8.48 8.00 -39.77
CA GLU A 437 -8.43 9.14 -40.70
C GLU A 437 -7.44 10.21 -40.24
N HIS A 438 -7.46 10.56 -38.95
CA HIS A 438 -6.70 11.71 -38.44
C HIS A 438 -5.33 11.35 -37.88
N THR A 439 -5.12 10.10 -37.47
CA THR A 439 -3.86 9.68 -36.82
C THR A 439 -3.00 8.79 -37.69
N SER A 440 -3.55 8.12 -38.73
CA SER A 440 -2.97 7.27 -39.80
C SER A 440 -1.83 6.28 -39.46
N LYS A 441 -1.27 6.29 -38.24
CA LYS A 441 -0.03 5.63 -37.83
C LYS A 441 -0.02 5.17 -36.36
N LEU A 442 -1.08 5.40 -35.58
CA LEU A 442 -1.13 5.06 -34.15
C LEU A 442 -2.40 4.29 -33.76
N PRO A 443 -2.71 3.13 -34.39
CA PRO A 443 -3.69 2.24 -33.80
C PRO A 443 -3.17 1.81 -32.42
N GLY A 444 -4.05 1.91 -31.42
CA GLY A 444 -3.70 1.70 -30.03
C GLY A 444 -4.63 0.70 -29.36
N PHE A 445 -4.94 0.98 -28.10
CA PHE A 445 -5.97 0.27 -27.37
C PHE A 445 -7.29 1.00 -27.50
N LEU A 446 -8.38 0.27 -27.72
CA LEU A 446 -9.73 0.79 -27.56
C LEU A 446 -10.31 0.23 -26.26
N LEU A 447 -10.49 1.10 -25.26
CA LEU A 447 -11.06 0.74 -23.97
C LEU A 447 -12.57 1.02 -23.99
N LEU A 448 -13.36 -0.03 -23.80
CA LEU A 448 -14.80 0.08 -23.61
C LEU A 448 -15.12 0.18 -22.11
N ASP A 449 -15.78 1.26 -21.71
CA ASP A 449 -16.30 1.45 -20.35
C ASP A 449 -17.47 0.48 -20.05
N SER A 450 -17.95 0.44 -18.79
CA SER A 450 -18.92 -0.56 -18.33
C SER A 450 -20.22 -0.66 -19.15
N ARG A 451 -20.54 0.35 -19.98
CA ARG A 451 -21.73 0.38 -20.86
C ARG A 451 -21.72 -0.69 -21.96
N TRP A 452 -20.61 -1.39 -22.21
CA TRP A 452 -20.57 -2.51 -23.16
C TRP A 452 -21.45 -3.69 -22.71
N GLN A 453 -21.69 -3.80 -21.41
CA GLN A 453 -22.49 -4.88 -20.81
C GLN A 453 -23.99 -4.64 -20.95
N LYS A 454 -24.76 -5.73 -21.08
CA LYS A 454 -26.24 -5.68 -21.03
C LYS A 454 -26.76 -5.08 -19.72
N GLN A 455 -26.17 -5.54 -18.62
CA GLN A 455 -26.40 -5.06 -17.26
C GLN A 455 -25.08 -5.17 -16.51
N GLU A 456 -24.88 -4.30 -15.54
CA GLU A 456 -23.66 -4.24 -14.74
C GLU A 456 -23.42 -5.58 -14.01
N GLY A 457 -22.26 -6.19 -14.27
CA GLY A 457 -21.85 -7.49 -13.71
C GLY A 457 -22.33 -8.71 -14.49
N ASN A 458 -23.03 -8.53 -15.62
CA ASN A 458 -23.44 -9.65 -16.47
C ASN A 458 -22.25 -10.31 -17.19
N LEU A 459 -21.18 -9.54 -17.46
CA LEU A 459 -19.99 -9.97 -18.20
C LEU A 459 -20.30 -10.59 -19.57
N ASP A 460 -21.28 -10.02 -20.27
CA ASP A 460 -21.59 -10.36 -21.67
C ASP A 460 -22.11 -9.10 -22.38
N PHE A 461 -21.86 -9.02 -23.69
CA PHE A 461 -22.21 -7.84 -24.49
C PHE A 461 -23.71 -7.59 -24.51
N ASN A 462 -24.10 -6.32 -24.60
CA ASN A 462 -25.50 -5.96 -24.78
C ASN A 462 -25.96 -6.24 -26.22
N ASP A 463 -26.78 -7.28 -26.41
CA ASP A 463 -27.32 -7.69 -27.71
C ASP A 463 -28.04 -6.55 -28.46
N THR A 464 -28.62 -5.56 -27.76
CA THR A 464 -29.33 -4.45 -28.41
C THR A 464 -28.37 -3.43 -29.03
N ASN A 465 -27.26 -3.15 -28.35
CA ASN A 465 -26.28 -2.14 -28.79
C ASN A 465 -25.17 -2.79 -29.63
N PHE A 466 -24.94 -4.08 -29.42
CA PHE A 466 -23.95 -4.92 -30.07
C PHE A 466 -24.64 -6.19 -30.58
N PRO A 467 -25.32 -6.13 -31.73
CA PRO A 467 -25.97 -7.30 -32.31
C PRO A 467 -24.94 -8.35 -32.78
N ASN A 468 -23.80 -7.92 -33.34
CA ASN A 468 -22.73 -8.80 -33.83
C ASN A 468 -21.35 -8.44 -33.24
N PRO A 469 -21.15 -8.59 -31.91
CA PRO A 469 -19.91 -8.19 -31.24
C PRO A 469 -18.65 -8.84 -31.83
N LYS A 470 -18.71 -10.11 -32.25
CA LYS A 470 -17.57 -10.79 -32.89
C LYS A 470 -17.14 -10.13 -34.20
N GLU A 471 -18.11 -9.66 -34.98
CA GLU A 471 -17.86 -9.05 -36.28
C GLU A 471 -17.17 -7.69 -36.11
N ILE A 472 -17.71 -6.84 -35.23
CA ILE A 472 -17.11 -5.53 -34.98
C ILE A 472 -15.72 -5.63 -34.35
N LEU A 473 -15.50 -6.56 -33.41
CA LEU A 473 -14.18 -6.77 -32.83
C LEU A 473 -13.17 -7.20 -33.89
N LYS A 474 -13.55 -8.12 -34.79
CA LYS A 474 -12.72 -8.50 -35.94
C LYS A 474 -12.42 -7.31 -36.86
N ILE A 475 -13.38 -6.42 -37.10
CA ILE A 475 -13.16 -5.18 -37.87
C ILE A 475 -12.14 -4.27 -37.17
N LEU A 476 -12.23 -4.12 -35.85
CA LEU A 476 -11.31 -3.32 -35.05
C LEU A 476 -9.89 -3.91 -35.05
N HIS A 477 -9.76 -5.24 -34.89
CA HIS A 477 -8.48 -5.94 -34.98
C HIS A 477 -7.85 -5.82 -36.36
N ASN A 478 -8.64 -5.94 -37.43
CA ASN A 478 -8.17 -5.73 -38.80
C ASN A 478 -7.67 -4.29 -39.05
N LYS A 479 -8.17 -3.30 -38.28
CA LYS A 479 -7.68 -1.91 -38.28
C LYS A 479 -6.47 -1.70 -37.35
N GLY A 480 -6.04 -2.73 -36.63
CA GLY A 480 -4.87 -2.72 -35.74
C GLY A 480 -5.17 -2.35 -34.28
N PHE A 481 -6.44 -2.16 -33.90
CA PHE A 481 -6.80 -1.87 -32.50
C PHE A 481 -6.76 -3.14 -31.66
N ARG A 482 -6.29 -3.00 -30.41
CA ARG A 482 -6.47 -4.00 -29.35
C ARG A 482 -7.60 -3.56 -28.44
N VAL A 483 -8.53 -4.46 -28.11
CA VAL A 483 -9.74 -4.09 -27.38
C VAL A 483 -9.62 -4.48 -25.91
N LEU A 484 -9.82 -3.49 -25.04
CA LEU A 484 -9.83 -3.66 -23.58
C LEU A 484 -11.25 -3.44 -23.06
N LEU A 485 -11.66 -4.21 -22.06
CA LEU A 485 -12.95 -4.05 -21.41
C LEU A 485 -12.79 -3.66 -19.95
N THR A 486 -13.59 -2.68 -19.52
CA THR A 486 -13.72 -2.34 -18.11
C THR A 486 -14.56 -3.40 -17.40
N ILE A 487 -14.06 -3.91 -16.28
CA ILE A 487 -14.72 -4.92 -15.44
C ILE A 487 -14.71 -4.50 -13.97
N HIS A 488 -15.71 -4.94 -13.21
CA HIS A 488 -15.88 -4.60 -11.79
C HIS A 488 -16.49 -5.77 -11.01
N PRO A 489 -16.36 -5.81 -9.67
CA PRO A 489 -16.79 -6.95 -8.84
C PRO A 489 -18.27 -6.91 -8.44
N PHE A 490 -19.08 -6.05 -9.06
CA PHE A 490 -20.49 -5.85 -8.69
C PHE A 490 -21.43 -6.54 -9.68
N VAL A 491 -22.47 -7.19 -9.18
CA VAL A 491 -23.55 -7.79 -9.99
C VAL A 491 -24.89 -7.20 -9.55
N CYS A 492 -25.64 -6.62 -10.48
CA CYS A 492 -26.85 -5.87 -10.14
C CYS A 492 -28.15 -6.68 -10.25
N LEU A 493 -29.15 -6.30 -9.45
CA LEU A 493 -30.39 -7.06 -9.20
C LEU A 493 -31.21 -7.49 -10.43
N PRO A 494 -31.36 -6.73 -11.53
CA PRO A 494 -32.21 -7.18 -12.64
C PRO A 494 -31.58 -8.31 -13.49
N SER A 495 -30.42 -8.84 -13.10
CA SER A 495 -29.68 -9.84 -13.89
C SER A 495 -29.94 -11.27 -13.40
N ARG A 496 -30.10 -12.21 -14.33
CA ARG A 496 -30.13 -13.66 -14.00
C ARG A 496 -28.83 -14.13 -13.34
N ILE A 497 -27.72 -13.44 -13.63
CA ILE A 497 -26.42 -13.71 -13.02
C ILE A 497 -26.44 -13.41 -11.53
N PHE A 498 -27.23 -12.40 -11.10
CA PHE A 498 -27.43 -12.13 -9.67
C PHE A 498 -28.09 -13.31 -8.96
N GLU A 499 -29.16 -13.86 -9.53
CA GLU A 499 -29.86 -15.03 -8.97
C GLU A 499 -28.91 -16.22 -8.85
N GLN A 500 -28.13 -16.50 -9.91
CA GLN A 500 -27.13 -17.55 -9.91
C GLN A 500 -26.07 -17.33 -8.80
N ALA A 501 -25.41 -16.18 -8.79
CA ALA A 501 -24.37 -15.85 -7.81
C ALA A 501 -24.90 -15.84 -6.37
N SER A 502 -26.18 -15.46 -6.17
CA SER A 502 -26.84 -15.52 -4.87
C SER A 502 -27.07 -16.97 -4.42
N SER A 503 -27.56 -17.84 -5.31
CA SER A 503 -27.77 -19.27 -5.02
C SER A 503 -26.48 -20.03 -4.70
N GLU A 504 -25.38 -19.65 -5.38
CA GLU A 504 -24.04 -20.20 -5.18
C GLU A 504 -23.31 -19.53 -3.99
N ARG A 505 -23.93 -18.56 -3.31
CA ARG A 505 -23.38 -17.82 -2.15
C ARG A 505 -22.03 -17.14 -2.44
N LEU A 506 -21.93 -16.47 -3.57
CA LEU A 506 -20.69 -15.81 -4.03
C LEU A 506 -20.53 -14.37 -3.53
N PHE A 507 -21.58 -13.76 -2.98
CA PHE A 507 -21.56 -12.37 -2.54
C PHE A 507 -21.04 -12.20 -1.12
N VAL A 508 -20.54 -10.99 -0.84
CA VAL A 508 -20.30 -10.50 0.52
C VAL A 508 -21.61 -10.56 1.29
N SER A 509 -21.54 -11.08 2.51
CA SER A 509 -22.70 -11.40 3.33
C SER A 509 -22.74 -10.58 4.62
N ASP A 510 -23.85 -10.69 5.33
CA ASP A 510 -23.99 -10.19 6.69
C ASP A 510 -23.04 -10.92 7.67
N LYS A 511 -22.86 -10.36 8.87
CA LYS A 511 -22.06 -10.99 9.95
C LYS A 511 -22.43 -12.45 10.23
N TRP A 512 -23.69 -12.83 10.01
CA TRP A 512 -24.19 -14.19 10.23
C TRP A 512 -24.07 -15.11 9.01
N LYS A 513 -23.56 -14.60 7.88
CA LYS A 513 -23.38 -15.32 6.61
C LYS A 513 -24.68 -15.97 6.09
N LYS A 514 -25.82 -15.32 6.34
CA LYS A 514 -27.16 -15.78 5.96
C LYS A 514 -27.68 -15.11 4.70
N VAL A 515 -27.42 -13.82 4.52
CA VAL A 515 -27.98 -13.03 3.42
C VAL A 515 -26.90 -12.24 2.70
N PRO A 516 -26.96 -12.14 1.35
CA PRO A 516 -26.09 -11.25 0.61
C PRO A 516 -26.43 -9.79 0.95
N LEU A 517 -25.40 -8.97 1.16
CA LEU A 517 -25.59 -7.54 1.35
C LEU A 517 -25.59 -6.81 0.01
N LEU A 518 -26.41 -5.78 -0.09
CA LEU A 518 -26.52 -4.94 -1.27
C LEU A 518 -25.82 -3.61 -1.03
N THR A 519 -25.21 -3.09 -2.10
CA THR A 519 -24.59 -1.77 -2.16
C THR A 519 -25.06 -1.04 -3.42
N LYS A 520 -24.69 0.23 -3.53
CA LYS A 520 -25.02 1.09 -4.66
C LYS A 520 -23.80 1.23 -5.57
N TRP A 521 -23.94 0.85 -6.84
CA TRP A 521 -22.90 0.99 -7.88
C TRP A 521 -23.52 1.59 -9.14
N HIS A 522 -22.96 2.70 -9.65
CA HIS A 522 -23.55 3.48 -10.76
C HIS A 522 -25.06 3.74 -10.61
N ASN A 523 -25.49 4.14 -9.41
CA ASN A 523 -26.89 4.34 -9.06
C ASN A 523 -27.83 3.12 -9.15
N LYS A 524 -27.28 1.90 -9.24
CA LYS A 524 -28.02 0.64 -9.23
C LYS A 524 -27.73 -0.14 -7.94
N LEU A 525 -28.71 -0.94 -7.50
CA LEU A 525 -28.55 -1.85 -6.37
C LEU A 525 -27.88 -3.15 -6.84
N CYS A 526 -26.74 -3.47 -6.22
CA CYS A 526 -25.87 -4.56 -6.65
C CYS A 526 -25.29 -5.31 -5.45
N GLY A 527 -25.03 -6.60 -5.63
CA GLY A 527 -24.22 -7.39 -4.70
C GLY A 527 -22.74 -7.27 -5.07
N LEU A 528 -21.87 -7.23 -4.06
CA LEU A 528 -20.42 -7.29 -4.25
C LEU A 528 -19.95 -8.74 -4.18
N LEU A 529 -19.24 -9.21 -5.20
CA LEU A 529 -18.63 -10.54 -5.21
C LEU A 529 -17.52 -10.64 -4.15
N ASP A 530 -17.52 -11.72 -3.39
CA ASP A 530 -16.54 -11.97 -2.33
C ASP A 530 -15.32 -12.74 -2.87
N PHE A 531 -14.27 -12.01 -3.28
CA PHE A 531 -13.02 -12.60 -3.77
C PHE A 531 -12.17 -13.27 -2.69
N THR A 532 -12.50 -13.11 -1.41
CA THR A 532 -11.84 -13.88 -0.33
C THR A 532 -12.28 -15.35 -0.33
N ASN A 533 -13.34 -15.68 -1.08
CA ASN A 533 -13.76 -17.03 -1.40
C ASN A 533 -13.11 -17.50 -2.73
N ASN A 534 -12.38 -18.61 -2.69
CA ASN A 534 -11.76 -19.18 -3.88
C ASN A 534 -12.79 -19.58 -4.95
N MET A 535 -14.00 -19.99 -4.54
CA MET A 535 -15.07 -20.34 -5.48
C MET A 535 -15.50 -19.14 -6.33
N THR A 536 -15.68 -17.98 -5.69
CA THR A 536 -16.01 -16.72 -6.38
C THR A 536 -14.90 -16.31 -7.34
N SER A 537 -13.63 -16.42 -6.91
CA SER A 537 -12.48 -16.10 -7.75
C SER A 537 -12.41 -16.99 -8.99
N SER A 538 -12.60 -18.30 -8.84
CA SER A 538 -12.64 -19.24 -9.97
C SER A 538 -13.83 -18.98 -10.90
N TRP A 539 -15.02 -18.74 -10.33
CA TRP A 539 -16.23 -18.43 -11.08
C TRP A 539 -16.08 -17.19 -11.95
N PHE A 540 -15.48 -16.13 -11.39
CA PHE A 540 -15.24 -14.88 -12.12
C PHE A 540 -14.17 -15.07 -13.21
N LEU A 541 -13.07 -15.76 -12.89
CA LEU A 541 -12.01 -16.08 -13.84
C LEU A 541 -12.53 -16.87 -15.05
N GLU A 542 -13.33 -17.92 -14.83
CA GLU A 542 -13.91 -18.71 -15.90
C GLU A 542 -14.76 -17.87 -16.85
N ARG A 543 -15.52 -16.90 -16.33
CA ARG A 543 -16.33 -16.01 -17.15
C ARG A 543 -15.48 -15.09 -18.01
N LEU A 544 -14.41 -14.52 -17.45
CA LEU A 544 -13.48 -13.70 -18.23
C LEU A 544 -12.77 -14.52 -19.31
N LEU A 545 -12.37 -15.77 -19.01
CA LEU A 545 -11.78 -16.69 -19.98
C LEU A 545 -12.77 -17.05 -21.10
N LYS A 546 -14.03 -17.34 -20.76
CA LYS A 546 -15.10 -17.58 -21.74
C LYS A 546 -15.33 -16.35 -22.62
N LEU A 547 -15.33 -15.16 -22.03
CA LEU A 547 -15.52 -13.91 -22.76
C LEU A 547 -14.36 -13.64 -23.72
N LYS A 548 -13.12 -13.83 -23.26
CA LYS A 548 -11.92 -13.77 -24.10
C LYS A 548 -12.00 -14.76 -25.26
N GLN A 549 -12.31 -16.03 -25.00
CA GLN A 549 -12.42 -17.05 -26.04
C GLN A 549 -13.58 -16.79 -27.03
N LYS A 550 -14.72 -16.29 -26.53
CA LYS A 550 -15.92 -16.06 -27.34
C LYS A 550 -15.73 -14.90 -28.31
N TYR A 551 -15.08 -13.82 -27.87
CA TYR A 551 -15.03 -12.54 -28.57
C TYR A 551 -13.63 -12.07 -28.98
N ASP A 552 -12.58 -12.80 -28.62
CA ASP A 552 -11.18 -12.46 -28.89
C ASP A 552 -10.73 -11.14 -28.22
N ILE A 553 -11.08 -10.97 -26.94
CA ILE A 553 -10.73 -9.77 -26.17
C ILE A 553 -9.26 -9.79 -25.73
N ASP A 554 -8.53 -8.70 -25.97
CA ASP A 554 -7.10 -8.59 -25.69
C ASP A 554 -6.79 -8.40 -24.19
N GLY A 555 -7.70 -7.77 -23.45
CA GLY A 555 -7.42 -7.39 -22.07
C GLY A 555 -8.55 -6.75 -21.28
N PHE A 556 -8.24 -6.45 -20.02
CA PHE A 556 -9.21 -6.00 -19.03
C PHE A 556 -8.67 -4.88 -18.16
N VAL A 557 -9.54 -3.93 -17.80
CA VAL A 557 -9.25 -2.88 -16.81
C VAL A 557 -10.13 -3.12 -15.59
N PHE A 558 -9.52 -3.39 -14.44
CA PHE A 558 -10.19 -3.68 -13.18
C PHE A 558 -10.56 -2.40 -12.44
N THR A 559 -11.84 -2.29 -12.10
CA THR A 559 -12.44 -1.11 -11.48
C THR A 559 -13.35 -1.52 -10.33
N GLY A 560 -13.64 -0.61 -9.41
CA GLY A 560 -14.52 -0.92 -8.30
C GLY A 560 -13.90 -1.83 -7.23
N GLY A 561 -14.64 -2.07 -6.15
CA GLY A 561 -14.19 -2.88 -5.02
C GLY A 561 -13.51 -2.10 -3.89
N GLN A 562 -13.52 -0.76 -3.96
CA GLN A 562 -13.03 0.09 -2.88
C GLN A 562 -13.88 -0.05 -1.62
N THR A 563 -13.27 0.21 -0.47
CA THR A 563 -13.92 0.10 0.85
C THR A 563 -15.15 0.99 0.99
N THR A 564 -15.19 2.16 0.35
CA THR A 564 -16.38 3.05 0.31
C THR A 564 -17.65 2.37 -0.18
N TYR A 565 -17.53 1.38 -1.07
CA TYR A 565 -18.69 0.66 -1.60
C TYR A 565 -19.08 -0.56 -0.76
N LEU A 566 -18.38 -0.85 0.34
CA LEU A 566 -18.75 -1.94 1.24
C LEU A 566 -20.00 -1.58 2.05
N PRO A 567 -21.00 -2.47 2.12
CA PRO A 567 -22.15 -2.27 3.00
C PRO A 567 -21.71 -2.33 4.46
N ARG A 568 -22.43 -1.64 5.34
CA ARG A 568 -22.19 -1.72 6.79
C ARG A 568 -22.44 -3.15 7.28
N TYR A 569 -21.68 -3.56 8.31
CA TYR A 569 -21.73 -4.91 8.89
C TYR A 569 -21.40 -6.03 7.90
N TYR A 570 -20.58 -5.75 6.89
CA TYR A 570 -20.10 -6.74 5.94
C TYR A 570 -19.30 -7.87 6.62
N SER A 571 -19.35 -9.04 6.00
CA SER A 571 -18.58 -10.21 6.36
C SER A 571 -18.08 -10.90 5.10
N PHE A 572 -16.76 -11.01 5.01
CA PHE A 572 -16.09 -11.80 3.99
C PHE A 572 -16.04 -13.28 4.40
N HIS A 573 -15.84 -14.16 3.44
CA HIS A 573 -15.60 -15.58 3.63
C HIS A 573 -14.39 -15.78 4.54
N THR A 574 -13.28 -15.13 4.18
CA THR A 574 -12.06 -15.06 5.00
C THR A 574 -12.05 -13.73 5.76
N THR A 575 -12.20 -13.79 7.09
CA THR A 575 -12.28 -12.59 7.94
C THR A 575 -10.93 -11.87 7.99
N SER A 576 -10.95 -10.55 7.84
CA SER A 576 -9.78 -9.70 7.94
C SER A 576 -10.16 -8.35 8.56
N VAL A 577 -9.24 -7.79 9.36
CA VAL A 577 -9.48 -6.50 10.03
C VAL A 577 -9.54 -5.37 9.01
N ASN A 578 -8.60 -5.36 8.08
CA ASN A 578 -8.50 -4.37 7.02
C ASN A 578 -9.29 -4.81 5.77
N PRO A 579 -10.37 -4.10 5.39
CA PRO A 579 -11.15 -4.43 4.22
C PRO A 579 -10.37 -4.41 2.91
N ASP A 580 -9.36 -3.54 2.76
CA ASP A 580 -8.63 -3.39 1.49
C ASP A 580 -7.80 -4.62 1.12
N LEU A 581 -7.58 -5.57 2.04
CA LEU A 581 -7.00 -6.87 1.72
C LEU A 581 -7.85 -7.65 0.71
N PHE A 582 -9.14 -7.34 0.60
CA PHE A 582 -10.01 -7.80 -0.48
C PHE A 582 -9.42 -7.52 -1.87
N LEU A 583 -8.79 -6.36 -2.08
CA LEU A 583 -8.25 -5.96 -3.38
C LEU A 583 -7.06 -6.82 -3.81
N ILE A 584 -6.29 -7.36 -2.87
CA ILE A 584 -5.22 -8.33 -3.17
C ILE A 584 -5.84 -9.57 -3.80
N HIS A 585 -6.92 -10.09 -3.21
CA HIS A 585 -7.63 -11.24 -3.75
C HIS A 585 -8.30 -10.92 -5.08
N TYR A 586 -8.94 -9.76 -5.20
CA TYR A 586 -9.58 -9.30 -6.44
C TYR A 586 -8.59 -9.16 -7.60
N LEU A 587 -7.35 -8.72 -7.36
CA LEU A 587 -6.35 -8.60 -8.43
C LEU A 587 -5.51 -9.88 -8.62
N SER A 588 -5.52 -10.82 -7.68
CA SER A 588 -4.65 -12.00 -7.69
C SER A 588 -4.84 -12.92 -8.91
N PHE A 589 -6.06 -13.07 -9.42
CA PHE A 589 -6.32 -13.95 -10.57
C PHE A 589 -5.91 -13.33 -11.90
N SER A 590 -5.55 -12.04 -11.93
CA SER A 590 -5.16 -11.34 -13.15
C SER A 590 -3.95 -12.00 -13.84
N GLY A 591 -2.99 -12.53 -13.05
CA GLY A 591 -1.85 -13.29 -13.58
C GLY A 591 -2.23 -14.59 -14.31
N LYS A 592 -3.43 -15.13 -14.09
CA LYS A 592 -3.93 -16.34 -14.78
C LYS A 592 -4.61 -16.03 -16.12
N LEU A 593 -4.94 -14.77 -16.40
CA LEU A 593 -5.65 -14.39 -17.62
C LEU A 593 -4.73 -14.35 -18.85
N ASN A 594 -3.40 -14.26 -18.66
CA ASN A 594 -2.41 -14.05 -19.73
C ASN A 594 -2.90 -13.01 -20.77
N SER A 595 -3.23 -11.82 -20.27
CA SER A 595 -3.91 -10.76 -21.02
C SER A 595 -3.28 -9.41 -20.71
N ILE A 596 -3.67 -8.39 -21.47
CA ILE A 596 -3.24 -7.02 -21.22
C ILE A 596 -4.12 -6.42 -20.11
N LEU A 597 -3.51 -5.79 -19.10
CA LEU A 597 -4.20 -5.47 -17.85
C LEU A 597 -4.02 -4.00 -17.43
N GLY A 598 -5.08 -3.44 -16.84
CA GLY A 598 -5.07 -2.15 -16.15
C GLY A 598 -5.86 -2.24 -14.84
N SER A 599 -5.62 -1.34 -13.90
CA SER A 599 -6.39 -1.26 -12.66
C SER A 599 -6.56 0.17 -12.17
N GLU A 600 -7.72 0.47 -11.60
CA GLU A 600 -8.01 1.76 -10.94
C GLU A 600 -7.98 1.65 -9.42
N VAL A 601 -7.77 0.45 -8.90
CA VAL A 601 -7.83 0.12 -7.48
C VAL A 601 -6.61 -0.67 -7.05
N GLY A 602 -6.19 -0.53 -5.81
CA GLY A 602 -4.98 -1.21 -5.36
C GLY A 602 -4.66 -1.01 -3.90
N PHE A 603 -4.26 -2.11 -3.26
CA PHE A 603 -3.64 -2.12 -1.95
C PHE A 603 -2.62 -3.24 -1.93
N LEU A 604 -1.34 -2.90 -1.68
CA LEU A 604 -0.21 -3.84 -1.79
C LEU A 604 -0.16 -4.60 -3.14
N SER A 605 -0.49 -3.91 -4.23
CA SER A 605 -0.62 -4.47 -5.58
C SER A 605 0.53 -4.09 -6.53
N GLN A 606 1.71 -3.78 -6.00
CA GLN A 606 2.89 -3.39 -6.80
C GLN A 606 3.39 -4.48 -7.76
N ASN A 607 2.95 -5.73 -7.57
CA ASN A 607 3.22 -6.85 -8.47
C ASN A 607 2.25 -6.96 -9.65
N PHE A 608 1.26 -6.06 -9.75
CA PHE A 608 0.27 -6.08 -10.81
C PHE A 608 0.95 -5.91 -12.19
N PRO A 609 0.74 -6.84 -13.15
CA PRO A 609 1.46 -6.88 -14.42
C PRO A 609 0.88 -5.94 -15.49
N GLY A 610 0.40 -4.77 -15.06
CA GLY A 610 -0.35 -3.82 -15.88
C GLY A 610 -0.20 -2.39 -15.40
N PHE A 611 -0.95 -1.48 -16.02
CA PHE A 611 -0.94 -0.09 -15.56
C PHE A 611 -1.89 0.14 -14.39
N VAL A 612 -1.59 1.16 -13.60
CA VAL A 612 -2.52 1.73 -12.63
C VAL A 612 -3.02 3.08 -13.12
N ARG A 613 -4.31 3.36 -12.96
CA ARG A 613 -4.92 4.63 -13.36
C ARG A 613 -5.13 5.53 -12.15
N LEU A 614 -4.99 6.82 -12.38
CA LEU A 614 -5.41 7.84 -11.42
C LEU A 614 -6.94 7.93 -11.33
N THR A 615 -7.43 8.66 -10.32
CA THR A 615 -8.85 9.01 -10.24
C THR A 615 -9.28 9.89 -11.41
N PRO A 616 -10.54 9.79 -11.87
CA PRO A 616 -11.02 10.56 -13.03
C PRO A 616 -10.79 12.07 -12.88
N ARG A 617 -10.36 12.70 -13.97
CA ARG A 617 -9.99 14.13 -14.01
C ARG A 617 -11.09 15.03 -14.52
N THR A 618 -11.18 16.22 -13.94
CA THR A 618 -12.06 17.28 -14.41
C THR A 618 -11.42 18.03 -15.58
N VAL A 619 -12.25 18.64 -16.43
CA VAL A 619 -11.81 19.47 -17.56
C VAL A 619 -11.44 20.86 -17.03
N SER A 620 -10.29 20.97 -16.37
CA SER A 620 -9.91 22.18 -15.63
C SER A 620 -8.40 22.28 -15.38
N TRP A 621 -7.93 23.48 -15.01
CA TRP A 621 -6.53 23.76 -14.65
C TRP A 621 -6.20 23.54 -13.17
N ASP A 622 -7.19 23.28 -12.32
CA ASP A 622 -7.00 23.26 -10.87
C ASP A 622 -6.06 22.12 -10.39
N SER A 623 -5.55 22.29 -9.17
CA SER A 623 -4.69 21.31 -8.51
C SER A 623 -5.44 20.24 -7.70
N LEU A 624 -6.77 20.25 -7.70
CA LEU A 624 -7.61 19.31 -6.94
C LEU A 624 -7.89 18.04 -7.74
N SER A 625 -8.35 18.21 -8.98
CA SER A 625 -8.75 17.14 -9.90
C SER A 625 -8.50 17.47 -11.38
N GLY A 626 -8.00 18.68 -11.68
CA GLY A 626 -7.62 19.12 -13.04
C GLY A 626 -6.16 18.83 -13.40
N LEU A 627 -5.64 19.55 -14.41
CA LEU A 627 -4.26 19.41 -14.91
C LEU A 627 -3.19 19.56 -13.81
N GLY A 628 -3.41 20.47 -12.84
CA GLY A 628 -2.48 20.72 -11.75
C GLY A 628 -2.32 19.53 -10.77
N SER A 629 -3.27 18.60 -10.75
CA SER A 629 -3.23 17.41 -9.87
C SER A 629 -2.37 16.26 -10.43
N VAL A 630 -2.08 16.26 -11.74
CA VAL A 630 -1.49 15.10 -12.42
C VAL A 630 -0.08 14.79 -11.93
N ILE A 631 0.81 15.79 -11.86
CA ILE A 631 2.22 15.56 -11.46
C ILE A 631 2.31 15.03 -10.02
N PRO A 632 1.70 15.67 -8.99
CA PRO A 632 1.73 15.17 -7.62
C PRO A 632 1.27 13.71 -7.49
N GLU A 633 0.20 13.33 -8.18
CA GLU A 633 -0.37 11.98 -8.08
C GLU A 633 0.47 10.94 -8.82
N VAL A 634 1.01 11.27 -10.00
CA VAL A 634 1.93 10.37 -10.72
C VAL A 634 3.21 10.15 -9.92
N LEU A 635 3.80 11.22 -9.36
CA LEU A 635 4.99 11.10 -8.51
C LEU A 635 4.73 10.24 -7.29
N THR A 636 3.55 10.39 -6.67
CA THR A 636 3.14 9.61 -5.51
C THR A 636 2.99 8.13 -5.83
N LEU A 637 2.29 7.77 -6.91
CA LEU A 637 2.22 6.35 -7.30
C LEU A 637 3.58 5.79 -7.71
N GLY A 638 4.43 6.61 -8.35
CA GLY A 638 5.81 6.24 -8.68
C GLY A 638 6.60 5.81 -7.43
N ILE A 639 6.61 6.63 -6.38
CA ILE A 639 7.28 6.30 -5.11
C ILE A 639 6.55 5.23 -4.28
N LEU A 640 5.34 4.83 -4.65
CA LEU A 640 4.67 3.68 -4.06
C LEU A 640 4.97 2.38 -4.82
N GLY A 641 5.87 2.42 -5.79
CA GLY A 641 6.31 1.23 -6.52
C GLY A 641 5.41 0.85 -7.71
N TYR A 642 4.64 1.79 -8.26
CA TYR A 642 3.87 1.57 -9.48
C TYR A 642 4.58 2.20 -10.69
N PRO A 643 5.18 1.39 -11.59
CA PRO A 643 6.00 1.92 -12.69
C PRO A 643 5.16 2.51 -13.83
N LEU A 644 4.02 1.88 -14.14
CA LEU A 644 3.15 2.25 -15.27
C LEU A 644 1.92 2.97 -14.76
N VAL A 645 1.99 4.31 -14.69
CA VAL A 645 0.88 5.15 -14.26
C VAL A 645 0.18 5.76 -15.48
N ASN A 646 -1.13 5.55 -15.57
CA ASN A 646 -2.01 6.20 -16.54
C ASN A 646 -2.65 7.46 -15.92
N PRO A 647 -2.33 8.66 -16.43
CA PRO A 647 -2.81 9.91 -15.86
C PRO A 647 -4.29 10.22 -16.11
N GLY A 648 -4.98 9.40 -16.92
CA GLY A 648 -6.31 9.70 -17.43
C GLY A 648 -6.26 10.34 -18.83
N SER A 649 -7.42 10.68 -19.36
CA SER A 649 -7.56 11.24 -20.69
C SER A 649 -6.95 12.65 -20.79
N VAL A 650 -6.28 12.91 -21.91
CA VAL A 650 -5.79 14.23 -22.28
C VAL A 650 -6.98 15.21 -22.34
N GLY A 651 -6.87 16.28 -21.55
CA GLY A 651 -7.93 17.28 -21.43
C GLY A 651 -8.99 16.96 -20.37
N GLY A 652 -8.85 15.84 -19.64
CA GLY A 652 -9.75 15.40 -18.57
C GLY A 652 -10.62 14.19 -18.96
N ASP A 653 -11.10 13.46 -17.95
CA ASP A 653 -12.00 12.30 -18.08
C ASP A 653 -13.49 12.71 -17.95
N GLY A 654 -13.80 14.01 -18.08
CA GLY A 654 -15.10 14.59 -17.77
C GLY A 654 -16.29 13.99 -18.54
N SER A 655 -17.49 14.48 -18.25
CA SER A 655 -18.76 13.97 -18.82
C SER A 655 -18.99 14.36 -20.29
N GLY A 656 -17.93 14.37 -21.12
CA GLY A 656 -17.92 14.69 -22.55
C GLY A 656 -17.81 16.19 -22.88
N GLU A 657 -17.32 17.00 -21.95
CA GLU A 657 -16.96 18.40 -22.22
C GLU A 657 -15.71 18.45 -23.10
N ILE A 658 -15.68 19.39 -24.04
CA ILE A 658 -14.51 19.61 -24.90
C ILE A 658 -13.63 20.67 -24.23
N PRO A 659 -12.38 20.36 -23.87
CA PRO A 659 -11.46 21.32 -23.27
C PRO A 659 -11.15 22.47 -24.23
N SER A 660 -10.73 23.61 -23.66
CA SER A 660 -10.19 24.69 -24.50
C SER A 660 -8.93 24.20 -25.24
N LYS A 661 -8.68 24.76 -26.43
CA LYS A 661 -7.48 24.43 -27.22
C LYS A 661 -6.19 24.59 -26.42
N GLU A 662 -6.09 25.62 -25.59
CA GLU A 662 -4.93 25.84 -24.74
C GLU A 662 -4.77 24.75 -23.68
N LEU A 663 -5.85 24.41 -22.98
CA LEU A 663 -5.84 23.35 -21.96
C LEU A 663 -5.43 22.01 -22.59
N TYR A 664 -6.02 21.64 -23.73
CA TYR A 664 -5.69 20.39 -24.43
C TYR A 664 -4.21 20.33 -24.83
N LEU A 665 -3.66 21.41 -25.41
CA LEU A 665 -2.25 21.47 -25.80
C LEU A 665 -1.31 21.38 -24.61
N ARG A 666 -1.55 22.11 -23.51
CA ARG A 666 -0.71 22.04 -22.30
C ARG A 666 -0.81 20.68 -21.61
N TRP A 667 -1.98 20.04 -21.66
CA TRP A 667 -2.16 18.67 -21.16
C TRP A 667 -1.37 17.67 -21.99
N MET A 668 -1.38 17.82 -23.33
CA MET A 668 -0.56 17.00 -24.23
C MET A 668 0.94 17.18 -23.98
N GLU A 669 1.40 18.42 -23.83
CA GLU A 669 2.80 18.75 -23.52
C GLU A 669 3.28 18.05 -22.24
N LEU A 670 2.39 17.78 -21.28
CA LEU A 670 2.68 17.01 -20.06
C LEU A 670 2.64 15.49 -20.30
N VAL A 671 1.53 14.98 -20.86
CA VAL A 671 1.24 13.53 -20.92
C VAL A 671 2.20 12.80 -21.86
N VAL A 672 2.74 13.47 -22.88
CA VAL A 672 3.73 12.91 -23.82
C VAL A 672 5.00 12.43 -23.11
N PHE A 673 5.33 13.00 -21.95
CA PHE A 673 6.45 12.56 -21.11
C PHE A 673 6.05 11.58 -20.00
N LEU A 674 4.78 11.21 -19.85
CA LEU A 674 4.31 10.23 -18.87
C LEU A 674 4.27 8.81 -19.47
N PRO A 675 4.20 7.74 -18.66
CA PRO A 675 4.28 6.37 -19.18
C PRO A 675 3.18 6.05 -20.20
N ILE A 676 1.95 6.54 -19.98
CA ILE A 676 0.77 6.20 -20.79
C ILE A 676 0.08 7.46 -21.28
N VAL A 677 -0.35 7.42 -22.54
CA VAL A 677 -1.16 8.46 -23.18
C VAL A 677 -2.56 7.90 -23.41
N GLN A 678 -3.58 8.59 -22.91
CA GLN A 678 -4.98 8.22 -23.11
C GLN A 678 -5.77 9.38 -23.72
N PHE A 679 -6.70 9.07 -24.61
CA PHE A 679 -7.55 10.03 -25.30
C PHE A 679 -9.02 9.65 -25.14
N THR A 680 -9.83 10.67 -24.84
CA THR A 680 -11.28 10.64 -25.09
C THR A 680 -11.64 11.48 -26.31
N ILE A 681 -10.90 12.55 -26.56
CA ILE A 681 -11.07 13.47 -27.70
C ILE A 681 -9.82 13.38 -28.57
N ALA A 682 -10.02 13.15 -29.86
CA ALA A 682 -8.92 13.02 -30.80
C ALA A 682 -8.36 14.41 -31.15
N PRO A 683 -7.04 14.53 -31.43
CA PRO A 683 -6.47 15.79 -31.91
C PRO A 683 -7.17 16.32 -33.17
N GLY A 684 -7.68 15.41 -34.02
CA GLY A 684 -8.42 15.75 -35.24
C GLY A 684 -9.79 16.41 -35.01
N ASP A 685 -10.32 16.36 -33.79
CA ASP A 685 -11.56 17.07 -33.43
C ASP A 685 -11.31 18.59 -33.24
N TYR A 686 -10.04 19.02 -33.27
CA TYR A 686 -9.62 20.42 -33.23
C TYR A 686 -9.14 20.92 -34.61
N ASP A 687 -8.39 22.02 -34.64
CA ASP A 687 -7.79 22.55 -35.86
C ASP A 687 -6.44 21.90 -36.21
N LYS A 688 -5.96 22.18 -37.43
CA LYS A 688 -4.70 21.65 -37.96
C LYS A 688 -3.49 22.00 -37.08
N GLU A 689 -3.51 23.14 -36.40
CA GLU A 689 -2.42 23.56 -35.52
C GLU A 689 -2.28 22.60 -34.33
N VAL A 690 -3.39 22.15 -33.74
CA VAL A 690 -3.37 21.15 -32.67
C VAL A 690 -2.81 19.82 -33.18
N VAL A 691 -3.26 19.36 -34.34
CA VAL A 691 -2.78 18.11 -34.95
C VAL A 691 -1.27 18.16 -35.20
N ASP A 692 -0.77 19.24 -35.81
CA ASP A 692 0.65 19.42 -36.11
C ASP A 692 1.50 19.51 -34.83
N ALA A 693 0.99 20.17 -33.78
CA ALA A 693 1.67 20.25 -32.48
C ALA A 693 1.75 18.88 -31.80
N VAL A 694 0.64 18.13 -31.77
CA VAL A 694 0.59 16.79 -31.19
C VAL A 694 1.53 15.83 -31.91
N TYR A 695 1.60 15.88 -33.25
CA TYR A 695 2.51 15.04 -34.02
C TYR A 695 3.98 15.27 -33.65
N LYS A 696 4.40 16.54 -33.51
CA LYS A 696 5.76 16.89 -33.07
C LYS A 696 6.07 16.37 -31.67
N LEU A 697 5.09 16.45 -30.75
CA LEU A 697 5.25 15.91 -29.40
C LEU A 697 5.41 14.38 -29.41
N PHE A 698 4.68 13.66 -30.27
CA PHE A 698 4.85 12.21 -30.40
C PHE A 698 6.23 11.82 -30.94
N ILE A 699 6.81 12.60 -31.86
CA ILE A 699 8.20 12.38 -32.31
C ILE A 699 9.16 12.51 -31.13
N ILE A 700 9.03 13.56 -30.32
CA ILE A 700 9.85 13.76 -29.09
C ILE A 700 9.72 12.54 -28.17
N ARG A 701 8.50 12.03 -27.97
CA ARG A 701 8.26 10.84 -27.15
C ARG A 701 8.98 9.62 -27.71
N GLU A 702 8.83 9.36 -29.00
CA GLU A 702 9.43 8.19 -29.65
C GLU A 702 10.95 8.21 -29.58
N GLU A 703 11.56 9.36 -29.87
CA GLU A 703 13.03 9.50 -29.94
C GLU A 703 13.68 9.59 -28.55
N HIS A 704 13.04 10.25 -27.58
CA HIS A 704 13.69 10.59 -26.31
C HIS A 704 13.08 9.91 -25.08
N VAL A 705 11.76 9.71 -25.03
CA VAL A 705 11.08 9.24 -23.81
C VAL A 705 10.99 7.71 -23.75
N LEU A 706 10.56 7.08 -24.86
CA LEU A 706 10.33 5.63 -24.89
C LEU A 706 11.58 4.77 -24.65
N PRO A 707 12.78 5.12 -25.17
CA PRO A 707 13.99 4.36 -24.88
C PRO A 707 14.30 4.29 -23.37
N ILE A 708 14.20 5.44 -22.69
CA ILE A 708 14.47 5.56 -21.25
C ILE A 708 13.47 4.73 -20.45
N TYR A 709 12.17 4.82 -20.76
CA TYR A 709 11.15 4.05 -20.05
C TYR A 709 11.23 2.55 -20.28
N ARG A 710 11.65 2.11 -21.47
CA ARG A 710 11.86 0.68 -21.74
C ARG A 710 12.95 0.12 -20.84
N GLU A 711 14.11 0.78 -20.79
CA GLU A 711 15.22 0.36 -19.95
C GLU A 711 14.86 0.42 -18.47
N ALA A 712 14.25 1.52 -18.02
CA ALA A 712 13.83 1.68 -16.63
C ALA A 712 12.82 0.60 -16.19
N LEU A 713 11.90 0.20 -17.07
CA LEU A 713 10.92 -0.86 -16.78
C LEU A 713 11.58 -2.24 -16.68
N GLU A 714 12.54 -2.55 -17.56
CA GLU A 714 13.28 -3.82 -17.53
C GLU A 714 14.10 -3.97 -16.24
N GLN A 715 14.61 -2.87 -15.70
CA GLN A 715 15.38 -2.85 -14.45
C GLN A 715 14.52 -2.66 -13.19
N PHE A 716 13.21 -2.47 -13.32
CA PHE A 716 12.35 -2.05 -12.20
C PHE A 716 12.33 -3.06 -11.05
N SER A 717 12.21 -4.35 -11.34
CA SER A 717 12.11 -5.43 -10.34
C SER A 717 13.34 -5.54 -9.42
N THR A 718 14.50 -5.06 -9.88
CA THR A 718 15.77 -5.10 -9.12
C THR A 718 16.15 -3.75 -8.52
N THR A 719 15.74 -2.65 -9.16
CA THR A 719 16.16 -1.31 -8.75
C THR A 719 15.11 -0.56 -7.93
N ALA A 720 13.84 -0.97 -8.03
CA ALA A 720 12.67 -0.27 -7.49
C ALA A 720 12.61 1.22 -7.88
N ALA A 721 13.26 1.62 -8.98
CA ALA A 721 13.34 3.01 -9.38
C ALA A 721 12.08 3.40 -10.16
N PRO A 722 11.31 4.43 -9.74
CA PRO A 722 10.14 4.88 -10.48
C PRO A 722 10.49 5.23 -11.93
N LEU A 723 9.56 5.11 -12.88
CA LEU A 723 9.81 5.57 -14.25
C LEU A 723 9.78 7.10 -14.31
N VAL A 724 8.69 7.69 -13.80
CA VAL A 724 8.56 9.13 -13.56
C VAL A 724 9.12 9.43 -12.18
N ARG A 725 10.16 10.25 -12.10
CA ARG A 725 10.88 10.49 -10.83
C ARG A 725 10.73 11.94 -10.36
N PRO A 726 10.63 12.17 -9.06
CA PRO A 726 10.73 13.51 -8.51
C PRO A 726 12.17 14.04 -8.61
N LEU A 727 12.36 15.35 -8.58
CA LEU A 727 13.69 15.95 -8.74
C LEU A 727 14.65 15.54 -7.63
N TRP A 728 14.15 15.33 -6.42
CA TRP A 728 14.97 14.82 -5.31
C TRP A 728 15.57 13.45 -5.58
N TRP A 729 15.11 12.70 -6.60
CA TRP A 729 15.70 11.42 -6.95
C TRP A 729 17.18 11.54 -7.37
N ILE A 730 17.53 12.60 -8.10
CA ILE A 730 18.92 12.88 -8.48
C ILE A 730 19.60 13.85 -7.51
N ALA A 731 18.81 14.68 -6.81
CA ALA A 731 19.29 15.67 -5.84
C ALA A 731 18.59 15.54 -4.47
N PRO A 732 18.85 14.46 -3.72
CA PRO A 732 18.07 14.11 -2.53
C PRO A 732 18.27 15.05 -1.34
N ASN A 733 19.40 15.77 -1.28
CA ASN A 733 19.71 16.71 -0.21
C ASN A 733 19.35 18.17 -0.57
N ASP A 734 18.82 18.40 -1.77
CA ASP A 734 18.49 19.73 -2.27
C ASP A 734 17.04 20.08 -1.92
N VAL A 735 16.86 21.09 -1.07
CA VAL A 735 15.55 21.52 -0.56
C VAL A 735 14.61 21.97 -1.69
N ASN A 736 15.13 22.62 -2.74
CA ASN A 736 14.31 23.03 -3.88
C ASN A 736 13.82 21.80 -4.67
N ALA A 737 14.68 20.79 -4.83
CA ALA A 737 14.34 19.55 -5.51
C ALA A 737 13.33 18.70 -4.70
N GLN A 738 13.40 18.75 -3.37
CA GLN A 738 12.45 18.11 -2.46
C GLN A 738 11.06 18.74 -2.57
N MET A 739 10.96 20.07 -2.62
CA MET A 739 9.66 20.77 -2.68
C MET A 739 9.00 20.79 -4.07
N CYS A 740 9.74 20.48 -5.13
CA CYS A 740 9.23 20.67 -6.48
C CYS A 740 8.17 19.62 -6.86
N GLY A 741 6.91 20.04 -6.95
CA GLY A 741 5.76 19.24 -7.39
C GLY A 741 5.22 19.60 -8.78
N SER A 742 5.88 20.52 -9.50
CA SER A 742 5.45 21.01 -10.83
C SER A 742 6.46 20.72 -11.95
N GLN A 743 7.49 19.94 -11.64
CA GLN A 743 8.50 19.42 -12.55
C GLN A 743 8.74 17.95 -12.19
N PHE A 744 9.20 17.15 -13.15
CA PHE A 744 9.55 15.75 -12.92
C PHE A 744 10.67 15.31 -13.85
N LEU A 745 11.19 14.11 -13.60
CA LEU A 745 12.20 13.44 -14.41
C LEU A 745 11.58 12.25 -15.15
N VAL A 746 12.01 12.05 -16.39
CA VAL A 746 11.85 10.82 -17.16
C VAL A 746 13.15 10.03 -16.98
N GLY A 747 13.10 8.95 -16.20
CA GLY A 747 14.33 8.26 -15.77
C GLY A 747 15.23 9.17 -14.93
N GLU A 748 16.54 9.18 -15.19
CA GLU A 748 17.49 10.17 -14.60
C GLU A 748 17.99 11.18 -15.63
N GLU A 749 17.53 11.10 -16.88
CA GLU A 749 18.19 11.73 -18.01
C GLU A 749 17.47 12.98 -18.50
N ILE A 750 16.14 13.04 -18.43
CA ILE A 750 15.35 14.18 -18.91
C ILE A 750 14.53 14.78 -17.78
N MET A 751 14.60 16.10 -17.61
CA MET A 751 13.75 16.88 -16.73
C MET A 751 12.71 17.65 -17.54
N VAL A 752 11.46 17.62 -17.09
CA VAL A 752 10.31 18.24 -17.77
C VAL A 752 9.67 19.28 -16.86
N ALA A 753 9.32 20.44 -17.42
CA ALA A 753 8.71 21.56 -16.71
C ALA A 753 7.52 22.13 -17.53
N PRO A 754 6.34 21.48 -17.51
CA PRO A 754 5.19 21.89 -18.32
C PRO A 754 4.51 23.16 -17.76
N ILE A 755 3.73 23.88 -18.58
CA ILE A 755 2.89 24.99 -18.08
C ILE A 755 1.59 24.40 -17.51
N LEU A 756 1.23 24.79 -16.30
CA LEU A 756 0.08 24.24 -15.56
C LEU A 756 -1.01 25.29 -15.26
N GLU A 757 -0.90 26.48 -15.85
CA GLU A 757 -1.80 27.61 -15.60
C GLU A 757 -2.25 28.24 -16.93
N GLU A 758 -3.51 28.67 -16.96
CA GLU A 758 -4.13 29.27 -18.14
C GLU A 758 -3.48 30.61 -18.52
N GLY A 759 -3.30 30.85 -19.82
CA GLY A 759 -2.76 32.09 -20.38
C GLY A 759 -1.25 32.27 -20.17
N ARG A 760 -0.59 31.40 -19.39
CA ARG A 760 0.84 31.52 -19.09
C ARG A 760 1.70 31.11 -20.28
N ARG A 761 2.72 31.94 -20.54
CA ARG A 761 3.76 31.70 -21.57
C ARG A 761 5.16 31.77 -20.99
N THR A 762 5.28 31.96 -19.68
CA THR A 762 6.55 31.92 -18.94
C THR A 762 6.33 31.21 -17.61
N ARG A 763 7.35 30.51 -17.13
CA ARG A 763 7.35 29.91 -15.78
C ARG A 763 8.73 29.92 -15.16
N ASP A 764 8.77 29.76 -13.85
CA ASP A 764 10.02 29.50 -13.14
C ASP A 764 10.34 28.00 -13.18
N ILE A 765 11.62 27.71 -13.40
CA ILE A 765 12.14 26.34 -13.55
C ILE A 765 13.38 26.18 -12.67
N TYR A 766 13.35 25.22 -11.76
CA TYR A 766 14.53 24.83 -11.00
C TYR A 766 15.34 23.79 -11.76
N LEU A 767 16.64 24.04 -11.97
CA LEU A 767 17.58 23.04 -12.46
C LEU A 767 18.42 22.52 -11.28
N PRO A 768 18.37 21.22 -10.94
CA PRO A 768 19.27 20.61 -9.97
C PRO A 768 20.74 20.76 -10.38
N ALA A 769 21.67 20.61 -9.43
CA ALA A 769 23.10 20.70 -9.71
C ALA A 769 23.53 19.74 -10.84
N GLY A 770 24.32 20.25 -11.80
CA GLY A 770 24.73 19.51 -13.00
C GLY A 770 24.78 20.42 -14.22
N TRP A 771 24.96 19.83 -15.40
CA TRP A 771 24.83 20.50 -16.69
C TRP A 771 23.63 19.95 -17.43
N TRP A 772 22.83 20.85 -18.00
CA TRP A 772 21.55 20.53 -18.60
C TRP A 772 21.48 21.13 -20.01
N LYS A 773 21.28 20.29 -21.02
CA LYS A 773 20.99 20.73 -22.38
C LYS A 773 19.53 21.15 -22.46
N ASP A 774 19.30 22.41 -22.74
CA ASP A 774 18.01 23.02 -23.01
C ASP A 774 17.58 22.69 -24.44
N HIS A 775 16.52 21.90 -24.60
CA HIS A 775 16.05 21.52 -25.94
C HIS A 775 15.18 22.58 -26.62
N LEU A 776 14.71 23.59 -25.87
CA LEU A 776 13.91 24.66 -26.44
C LEU A 776 14.78 25.73 -27.12
N PHE A 777 15.92 26.06 -26.50
CA PHE A 777 16.87 27.06 -26.99
C PHE A 777 18.16 26.47 -27.57
N GLY A 778 18.43 25.18 -27.37
CA GLY A 778 19.64 24.51 -27.86
C GLY A 778 20.91 24.83 -27.06
N GLU A 779 20.77 25.46 -25.90
CA GLU A 779 21.88 25.91 -25.05
C GLU A 779 22.20 24.91 -23.94
N VAL A 780 23.44 24.87 -23.46
CA VAL A 780 23.79 24.15 -22.23
C VAL A 780 23.76 25.10 -21.05
N ARG A 781 23.00 24.74 -20.01
CA ARG A 781 22.81 25.54 -18.81
C ARG A 781 23.41 24.84 -17.60
N ARG A 782 24.13 25.60 -16.77
CA ARG A 782 24.57 25.15 -15.46
C ARG A 782 23.38 25.12 -14.49
N GLY A 783 23.17 23.98 -13.83
CA GLY A 783 22.16 23.80 -12.80
C GLY A 783 22.58 24.29 -11.41
N GLY A 784 21.80 23.91 -10.40
CA GLY A 784 21.88 24.41 -9.02
C GLY A 784 21.26 25.80 -8.86
N LYS A 785 20.34 26.20 -9.76
CA LYS A 785 19.73 27.53 -9.78
C LYS A 785 18.34 27.54 -10.41
N TRP A 786 17.58 28.57 -10.07
CA TRP A 786 16.32 28.89 -10.72
C TRP A 786 16.55 29.65 -12.04
N LEU A 787 15.83 29.24 -13.07
CA LEU A 787 15.60 30.02 -14.28
C LEU A 787 14.27 30.75 -14.09
N HIS A 788 14.31 32.05 -13.90
CA HIS A 788 13.11 32.86 -13.70
C HIS A 788 12.53 33.32 -15.03
N ASN A 789 11.19 33.38 -15.10
CA ASN A 789 10.45 33.84 -16.28
C ASN A 789 10.86 33.12 -17.58
N TYR A 790 11.19 31.84 -17.50
CA TYR A 790 11.63 31.06 -18.65
C TYR A 790 10.49 30.98 -19.69
N PRO A 791 10.69 31.45 -20.93
CA PRO A 791 9.64 31.51 -21.94
C PRO A 791 9.32 30.13 -22.53
N VAL A 792 8.03 29.79 -22.51
CA VAL A 792 7.46 28.55 -23.03
C VAL A 792 6.28 28.90 -23.95
N PRO A 793 6.52 29.03 -25.27
CA PRO A 793 5.47 29.29 -26.24
C PRO A 793 4.34 28.25 -26.18
N LEU A 794 3.16 28.62 -26.68
CA LEU A 794 2.09 27.65 -26.93
C LEU A 794 2.58 26.64 -27.99
N THR A 795 2.32 25.34 -27.83
CA THR A 795 2.81 24.20 -28.67
C THR A 795 4.23 23.73 -28.39
N LYS A 796 4.91 24.27 -27.37
CA LYS A 796 6.24 23.84 -26.95
C LYS A 796 6.27 23.56 -25.45
N VAL A 797 7.09 22.61 -25.07
CA VAL A 797 7.33 22.20 -23.68
C VAL A 797 8.77 22.48 -23.29
N ALA A 798 8.99 22.95 -22.05
CA ALA A 798 10.34 23.09 -21.51
C ALA A 798 10.82 21.73 -21.00
N TYR A 799 11.83 21.16 -21.65
CA TYR A 799 12.50 19.96 -21.19
C TYR A 799 14.01 20.04 -21.40
N PHE A 800 14.74 19.36 -20.53
CA PHE A 800 16.20 19.48 -20.41
C PHE A 800 16.80 18.09 -20.26
N SER A 801 17.87 17.78 -20.97
CA SER A 801 18.59 16.51 -20.78
C SER A 801 19.90 16.72 -20.02
N VAL A 802 20.25 15.78 -19.15
CA VAL A 802 21.55 15.78 -18.47
C VAL A 802 22.68 15.68 -19.51
N THR A 803 23.73 16.48 -19.35
CA THR A 803 24.94 16.43 -20.18
C THR A 803 26.19 16.47 -19.30
N THR A 804 27.28 15.87 -19.77
CA THR A 804 28.58 15.84 -19.07
C THR A 804 29.52 16.96 -19.52
N GLU A 805 29.25 17.59 -20.66
CA GLU A 805 30.14 18.59 -21.27
C GLU A 805 29.49 19.99 -21.24
N PRO A 806 30.17 21.01 -20.70
CA PRO A 806 29.86 22.39 -21.03
C PRO A 806 30.28 22.62 -22.48
N LEU A 807 29.31 22.94 -23.35
CA LEU A 807 29.57 23.33 -24.74
C LEU A 807 30.47 24.57 -24.83
#